data_AF-A0A952R5K5-F1
#
_entry.id   AF-A0A952R5K5-F1
#
_cell.length_a   1.000
_cell.length_b   1.000
_cell.length_c   1.000
_cell.angle_alpha   90.00
_cell.angle_beta   90.00
_cell.angle_gamma   90.00
#
_symmetry.space_group_name_H-M   'P 1'
#
loop_
_entity.id
_entity.type
_entity.pdbx_description
1 polymer ?
#
loop_
_entity_poly.entity_id
_entity_poly.type
_entity_poly.pdbx_seq_one_letter_code
_entity_poly.pdbx_strand_id
1 'polypeptide(L)'
;KSVDQVIAMRVLLADGTELELGPLDPDELGRKLKQDDREGELYRHVRQLVEDNYGEIRTRYPQVMRRVGGYNLDELIKNQPFNLAKVVCGSEGTLALILEVTVTLEPLPRAKVFTLLHFDTLVKALTSVQYINKHGPCAVELLDRDLFELGGENPAMQPLMTWVVGDPAAVLMVEFDGDSTDEVEAALAGLEVDPRVQGLAYAQVVARDKGMQRDVVELRRAGLGIYATLKGSHKPTPFIEDAAIPVESLPYYIPEVLEVCKRHGVGAFMYAHASVGVLHVRPLIDLKSDPGIDVYRGISEDVFELVLKYGGSWSGEHGDGLIRSYQNRRLFGDQLYEAFREVKRAFDPAGLMNPGKIVDAPPMTESLRYGADYPAVELPTVFDFSNQEGFLGAIEACSGVGACRKVDVGVMCPSYMATRDEDHSTRGRANMLREAITGGLEGGMTSKAVYDVLDLCLECKACKAECPSQVDMAKLKYEFLQQYHDAHGLPLATRAMGNIGKLAPLAQRLAPVANAMLPLAPVRWLMEKVVGVDARRVLPRYSRQRFDTWFKGRAAPPASGRQVALFADTWTQFNEPGPGQAAVKVLEALGYEVELVPYGCCGRPQISKGLLREAQGMARANVERLQEYVERGVPVVGLEPSCVAAFRDDYPDLVPGEETRQVAANVRMVEDFLAKEWTRGRLDPKQHFRQTGEPLKFHGHCQQKAVLGTSGSAAVLGWVADKVEVIDAGCCGMAGSFGYSHHDVSMTIGESRLFPAVRAHNGDVAATGFSCRHQIHDGTGRAAVHPIEVLAERLSDY
;
A
#
# COMPACT_ATOMS: atom_id res chain seq x y z
N LYS A 1 -23.72 15.49 -8.10
CA LYS A 1 -22.59 15.39 -9.06
C LYS A 1 -21.58 16.48 -8.75
N SER A 2 -20.29 16.35 -9.11
CA SER A 2 -19.29 17.41 -8.86
C SER A 2 -19.68 18.73 -9.52
N VAL A 3 -20.25 18.69 -10.73
CA VAL A 3 -20.74 19.87 -11.45
C VAL A 3 -21.81 20.64 -10.69
N ASP A 4 -22.61 19.99 -9.83
CA ASP A 4 -23.62 20.66 -9.00
C ASP A 4 -22.97 21.53 -7.92
N GLN A 5 -21.79 21.11 -7.43
CA GLN A 5 -21.04 21.77 -6.35
C GLN A 5 -20.11 22.88 -6.86
N VAL A 6 -19.76 22.90 -8.15
CA VAL A 6 -18.92 23.95 -8.74
C VAL A 6 -19.70 25.25 -8.85
N ILE A 7 -19.23 26.31 -8.20
CA ILE A 7 -19.81 27.66 -8.29
C ILE A 7 -19.11 28.44 -9.41
N ALA A 8 -17.78 28.55 -9.34
CA ALA A 8 -16.97 29.36 -10.23
C ALA A 8 -15.58 28.75 -10.44
N MET A 9 -14.90 29.14 -11.52
CA MET A 9 -13.54 28.73 -11.85
C MET A 9 -12.73 29.89 -12.42
N ARG A 10 -11.45 29.95 -12.06
CA ARG A 10 -10.44 30.75 -12.77
C ARG A 10 -9.65 29.80 -13.66
N VAL A 11 -9.61 30.08 -14.96
CA VAL A 11 -9.06 29.15 -15.95
C VAL A 11 -8.12 29.86 -16.91
N LEU A 12 -7.17 29.11 -17.46
CA LEU A 12 -6.23 29.54 -18.48
C LEU A 12 -6.47 28.78 -19.78
N LEU A 13 -6.74 29.51 -20.87
CA LEU A 13 -6.89 28.94 -22.20
C LEU A 13 -5.53 28.63 -22.85
N ALA A 14 -5.57 27.87 -23.95
CA ALA A 14 -4.36 27.50 -24.71
C ALA A 14 -3.57 28.70 -25.27
N ASP A 15 -4.25 29.82 -25.55
CA ASP A 15 -3.66 31.06 -26.04
C ASP A 15 -3.10 31.96 -24.93
N GLY A 16 -3.20 31.52 -23.66
CA GLY A 16 -2.77 32.28 -22.49
C GLY A 16 -3.82 33.25 -21.93
N THR A 17 -5.02 33.31 -22.52
CA THR A 17 -6.13 34.10 -21.97
C THR A 17 -6.59 33.52 -20.65
N GLU A 18 -6.65 34.36 -19.62
CA GLU A 18 -7.18 34.00 -18.32
C GLU A 18 -8.64 34.46 -18.20
N LEU A 19 -9.53 33.58 -17.73
CA LEU A 19 -10.96 33.84 -17.60
C LEU A 19 -11.46 33.53 -16.18
N GLU A 20 -12.39 34.35 -15.71
CA GLU A 20 -13.20 34.08 -14.53
C GLU A 20 -14.61 33.65 -14.94
N LEU A 21 -14.92 32.39 -14.70
CA LEU A 21 -16.19 31.77 -15.07
C LEU A 21 -17.04 31.59 -13.82
N GLY A 22 -18.27 32.11 -13.84
CA GLY A 22 -19.20 31.99 -12.72
C GLY A 22 -20.65 32.16 -13.16
N PRO A 23 -21.61 32.10 -12.23
CA PRO A 23 -23.01 32.34 -12.52
C PRO A 23 -23.20 33.80 -12.93
N LEU A 24 -23.85 34.03 -14.08
CA LEU A 24 -24.16 35.37 -14.58
C LEU A 24 -25.66 35.63 -14.55
N ASP A 25 -26.03 36.80 -14.03
CA ASP A 25 -27.39 37.33 -14.23
C ASP A 25 -27.63 37.75 -15.71
N PRO A 26 -28.88 38.05 -16.11
CA PRO A 26 -29.18 38.44 -17.49
C PRO A 26 -28.42 39.68 -17.99
N ASP A 27 -28.15 40.66 -17.13
CA ASP A 27 -27.44 41.90 -17.49
C ASP A 27 -25.94 41.65 -17.62
N GLU A 28 -25.36 40.85 -16.73
CA GLU A 28 -23.99 40.35 -16.77
C GLU A 28 -23.73 39.54 -18.03
N LEU A 29 -24.60 38.58 -18.33
CA LEU A 29 -24.53 37.80 -19.57
C LEU A 29 -24.65 38.71 -20.79
N GLY A 30 -25.57 39.67 -20.76
CA GLY A 30 -25.71 40.68 -21.82
C GLY A 30 -24.46 41.53 -22.04
N ARG A 31 -23.69 41.82 -20.98
CA ARG A 31 -22.38 42.48 -21.07
C ARG A 31 -21.33 41.56 -21.69
N LYS A 32 -21.22 40.31 -21.24
CA LYS A 32 -20.26 39.34 -21.79
C LYS A 32 -20.46 39.13 -23.29
N LEU A 33 -21.71 38.96 -23.74
CA LEU A 33 -22.03 38.75 -25.15
C LEU A 33 -21.66 39.92 -26.07
N LYS A 34 -21.52 41.14 -25.53
CA LYS A 34 -21.15 42.36 -26.29
C LYS A 34 -19.65 42.64 -26.32
N GLN A 35 -18.83 41.92 -25.54
CA GLN A 35 -17.38 42.12 -25.54
C GLN A 35 -16.77 41.71 -26.87
N ASP A 36 -15.86 42.53 -27.41
CA ASP A 36 -15.12 42.23 -28.65
C ASP A 36 -13.72 41.68 -28.32
N ASP A 37 -13.70 40.65 -27.48
CA ASP A 37 -12.50 39.97 -27.03
C ASP A 37 -12.73 38.45 -27.01
N ARG A 38 -11.67 37.70 -26.64
CA ARG A 38 -11.67 36.25 -26.59
C ARG A 38 -12.75 35.67 -25.67
N GLU A 39 -13.04 36.35 -24.56
CA GLU A 39 -14.09 35.94 -23.63
C GLU A 39 -15.47 36.09 -24.27
N GLY A 40 -15.76 37.28 -24.82
CA GLY A 40 -17.03 37.54 -25.49
C GLY A 40 -17.31 36.60 -26.66
N GLU A 41 -16.28 36.25 -27.44
CA GLU A 41 -16.37 35.25 -28.51
C GLU A 41 -16.83 33.88 -27.99
N LEU A 42 -16.23 33.40 -26.90
CA LEU A 42 -16.60 32.11 -26.28
C LEU A 42 -18.04 32.12 -25.78
N TYR A 43 -18.44 33.16 -25.06
CA TYR A 43 -19.81 33.29 -24.55
C TYR A 43 -20.82 33.32 -25.70
N ARG A 44 -20.57 34.07 -26.78
CA ARG A 44 -21.44 34.08 -27.96
C ARG A 44 -21.52 32.71 -28.62
N HIS A 45 -20.38 32.07 -28.86
CA HIS A 45 -20.33 30.82 -29.59
C HIS A 45 -21.01 29.68 -28.82
N VAL A 46 -20.67 29.48 -27.53
CA VAL A 46 -21.28 28.43 -26.71
C VAL A 46 -22.78 28.66 -26.54
N ARG A 47 -23.21 29.91 -26.33
CA ARG A 47 -24.63 30.23 -26.23
C ARG A 47 -25.39 29.87 -27.51
N GLN A 48 -24.87 30.26 -28.67
CA GLN A 48 -25.47 29.94 -29.96
C GLN A 48 -25.57 28.43 -30.16
N LEU A 49 -24.50 27.68 -29.85
CA LEU A 49 -24.49 26.22 -29.93
C LEU A 49 -25.58 25.57 -29.06
N VAL A 50 -25.76 26.06 -27.84
CA VAL A 50 -26.79 25.54 -26.93
C VAL A 50 -28.20 25.85 -27.46
N GLU A 51 -28.42 27.05 -27.99
CA GLU A 51 -29.71 27.45 -28.59
C GLU A 51 -30.04 26.60 -29.83
N ASP A 52 -29.08 26.41 -30.73
CA ASP A 52 -29.25 25.64 -31.97
C ASP A 52 -29.48 24.14 -31.72
N ASN A 53 -28.94 23.62 -30.61
CA ASN A 53 -29.01 22.19 -30.26
C ASN A 53 -29.97 21.89 -29.08
N TYR A 54 -30.78 22.85 -28.64
CA TYR A 54 -31.63 22.72 -27.44
C TYR A 54 -32.48 21.44 -27.43
N GLY A 55 -33.10 21.11 -28.56
CA GLY A 55 -33.93 19.91 -28.70
C GLY A 55 -33.16 18.62 -28.49
N GLU A 56 -31.96 18.52 -29.06
CA GLU A 56 -31.09 17.35 -29.00
C GLU A 56 -30.44 17.20 -27.61
N ILE A 57 -30.03 18.31 -27.00
CA ILE A 57 -29.54 18.34 -25.62
C ILE A 57 -30.59 17.77 -24.65
N ARG A 58 -31.87 18.12 -24.83
CA ARG A 58 -32.93 17.62 -23.94
C ARG A 58 -33.21 16.12 -24.11
N THR A 59 -32.97 15.55 -25.30
CA THR A 59 -33.34 14.17 -25.62
C THR A 59 -32.22 13.16 -25.45
N ARG A 60 -30.97 13.54 -25.76
CA ARG A 60 -29.83 12.60 -25.86
C ARG A 60 -29.08 12.38 -24.57
N TYR A 61 -29.08 13.35 -23.66
CA TYR A 61 -28.34 13.20 -22.40
C TYR A 61 -28.99 12.12 -21.50
N PRO A 62 -28.20 11.13 -21.02
CA PRO A 62 -28.69 10.12 -20.08
C PRO A 62 -29.31 10.71 -18.82
N GLN A 63 -30.49 10.22 -18.43
CA GLN A 63 -31.26 10.70 -17.29
C GLN A 63 -30.92 9.93 -16.00
N VAL A 64 -29.62 9.90 -15.66
CA VAL A 64 -29.08 9.23 -14.47
C VAL A 64 -28.40 10.21 -13.49
N MET A 65 -28.35 9.82 -12.22
CA MET A 65 -27.81 10.66 -11.13
C MET A 65 -26.29 10.87 -11.23
N ARG A 66 -25.52 9.94 -11.81
CA ARG A 66 -24.09 10.12 -12.08
C ARG A 66 -23.85 10.08 -13.59
N ARG A 67 -23.24 11.13 -14.12
CA ARG A 67 -22.88 11.27 -15.54
C ARG A 67 -21.75 12.27 -15.65
N VAL A 68 -20.65 11.87 -16.30
CA VAL A 68 -19.50 12.74 -16.59
C VAL A 68 -19.07 12.65 -18.07
N GLY A 69 -19.79 11.90 -18.91
CA GLY A 69 -19.47 11.84 -20.35
C GLY A 69 -19.91 13.07 -21.14
N GLY A 70 -19.09 13.45 -22.14
CA GLY A 70 -19.31 14.61 -23.00
C GLY A 70 -19.07 15.96 -22.31
N TYR A 71 -19.30 17.06 -23.03
CA TYR A 71 -19.37 18.38 -22.39
C TYR A 71 -20.75 18.60 -21.77
N ASN A 72 -20.82 19.27 -20.61
CA ASN A 72 -22.06 19.49 -19.86
C ASN A 72 -22.93 20.64 -20.42
N LEU A 73 -23.32 20.56 -21.70
CA LEU A 73 -24.19 21.56 -22.34
C LEU A 73 -25.62 21.53 -21.80
N ASP A 74 -26.06 20.40 -21.26
CA ASP A 74 -27.34 20.26 -20.57
C ASP A 74 -27.46 21.14 -19.32
N GLU A 75 -26.34 21.49 -18.67
CA GLU A 75 -26.34 22.45 -17.56
C GLU A 75 -26.73 23.86 -18.00
N LEU A 76 -26.53 24.21 -19.28
CA LEU A 76 -26.83 25.55 -19.80
C LEU A 76 -28.29 25.73 -20.24
N ILE A 77 -29.08 24.66 -20.30
CA ILE A 77 -30.51 24.71 -20.61
C ILE A 77 -31.41 24.60 -19.38
N LYS A 78 -30.82 24.36 -18.20
CA LYS A 78 -31.56 24.30 -16.93
C LYS A 78 -32.02 25.69 -16.51
N ASN A 79 -33.03 25.73 -15.64
CA ASN A 79 -33.53 26.98 -15.05
C ASN A 79 -32.57 27.48 -13.95
N GLN A 80 -31.37 27.90 -14.35
CA GLN A 80 -30.31 28.42 -13.49
C GLN A 80 -29.49 29.51 -14.22
N PRO A 81 -28.72 30.35 -13.50
CA PRO A 81 -27.85 31.35 -14.14
C PRO A 81 -26.88 30.71 -15.15
N PHE A 82 -26.65 31.40 -16.28
CA PHE A 82 -25.73 30.90 -17.30
C PHE A 82 -24.31 30.89 -16.75
N ASN A 83 -23.62 29.74 -16.83
CA ASN A 83 -22.33 29.55 -16.18
C ASN A 83 -21.44 28.59 -16.98
N LEU A 84 -20.42 29.13 -17.67
CA LEU A 84 -19.47 28.32 -18.44
C LEU A 84 -18.55 27.44 -17.56
N ALA A 85 -18.41 27.73 -16.26
CA ALA A 85 -17.68 26.84 -15.35
C ALA A 85 -18.32 25.45 -15.30
N LYS A 86 -19.64 25.34 -15.55
CA LYS A 86 -20.34 24.05 -15.64
C LYS A 86 -19.90 23.22 -16.84
N VAL A 87 -19.54 23.87 -17.96
CA VAL A 87 -19.03 23.21 -19.17
C VAL A 87 -17.56 22.80 -19.01
N VAL A 88 -16.74 23.63 -18.37
CA VAL A 88 -15.33 23.31 -18.05
C VAL A 88 -15.24 22.19 -17.00
N CYS A 89 -16.19 22.14 -16.06
CA CYS A 89 -16.29 21.03 -15.11
C CYS A 89 -16.55 19.70 -15.85
N GLY A 90 -15.60 18.76 -15.74
CA GLY A 90 -15.67 17.47 -16.46
C GLY A 90 -15.08 17.53 -17.86
N SER A 91 -14.48 18.65 -18.29
CA SER A 91 -13.85 18.75 -19.61
C SER A 91 -12.50 18.05 -19.70
N GLU A 92 -12.03 17.39 -18.65
CA GLU A 92 -10.77 16.62 -18.64
C GLU A 92 -9.54 17.38 -19.18
N GLY A 93 -9.46 18.69 -18.94
CA GLY A 93 -8.36 19.53 -19.44
C GLY A 93 -8.34 19.72 -20.96
N THR A 94 -9.43 19.40 -21.67
CA THR A 94 -9.54 19.62 -23.12
C THR A 94 -9.92 21.05 -23.48
N LEU A 95 -10.51 21.82 -22.57
CA LEU A 95 -10.97 23.18 -22.85
C LEU A 95 -10.04 24.25 -22.24
N ALA A 96 -9.61 24.06 -21.00
CA ALA A 96 -8.78 25.00 -20.28
C ALA A 96 -8.00 24.31 -19.15
N LEU A 97 -6.92 24.96 -18.69
CA LEU A 97 -6.23 24.60 -17.45
C LEU A 97 -6.95 25.30 -16.29
N ILE A 98 -7.44 24.55 -15.31
CA ILE A 98 -8.08 25.10 -14.12
C ILE A 98 -6.99 25.62 -13.17
N LEU A 99 -7.03 26.91 -12.85
CA LEU A 99 -6.12 27.54 -11.90
C LEU A 99 -6.71 27.56 -10.48
N GLU A 100 -8.00 27.89 -10.37
CA GLU A 100 -8.74 27.93 -9.12
C GLU A 100 -10.17 27.44 -9.31
N VAL A 101 -10.74 26.84 -8.27
CA VAL A 101 -12.15 26.41 -8.24
C VAL A 101 -12.80 26.87 -6.94
N THR A 102 -14.00 27.44 -7.05
CA THR A 102 -14.87 27.73 -5.92
C THR A 102 -15.98 26.68 -5.89
N VAL A 103 -16.11 25.97 -4.77
CA VAL A 103 -17.10 24.91 -4.58
C VAL A 103 -17.95 25.15 -3.34
N THR A 104 -19.19 24.66 -3.38
CA THR A 104 -20.03 24.52 -2.18
C THR A 104 -19.48 23.40 -1.29
N LEU A 105 -19.60 23.56 0.03
CA LEU A 105 -19.20 22.57 1.03
C LEU A 105 -20.41 22.18 1.89
N GLU A 106 -20.51 20.90 2.20
CA GLU A 106 -21.49 20.38 3.17
C GLU A 106 -20.88 20.33 4.58
N PRO A 107 -21.67 20.55 5.65
CA PRO A 107 -21.23 20.31 7.02
C PRO A 107 -20.82 18.85 7.25
N LEU A 108 -19.86 18.62 8.15
CA LEU A 108 -19.51 17.26 8.55
C LEU A 108 -20.64 16.66 9.42
N PRO A 109 -21.14 15.45 9.11
CA PRO A 109 -22.13 14.78 9.93
C PRO A 109 -21.56 14.48 11.34
N ARG A 110 -22.43 14.52 12.35
CA ARG A 110 -22.05 14.34 13.77
C ARG A 110 -22.15 12.89 14.22
N ALA A 111 -22.98 12.09 13.55
CA ALA A 111 -23.18 10.68 13.82
C ALA A 111 -23.13 9.87 12.53
N LYS A 112 -22.65 8.62 12.65
CA LYS A 112 -22.57 7.64 11.55
C LYS A 112 -22.82 6.24 12.08
N VAL A 113 -23.55 5.43 11.32
CA VAL A 113 -23.73 3.99 11.58
C VAL A 113 -23.68 3.23 10.26
N PHE A 114 -23.08 2.04 10.30
CA PHE A 114 -23.05 1.13 9.15
C PHE A 114 -23.87 -0.10 9.46
N THR A 115 -24.61 -0.60 8.47
CA THR A 115 -25.23 -1.92 8.50
C THR A 115 -24.77 -2.75 7.29
N LEU A 116 -24.42 -4.00 7.56
CA LEU A 116 -23.80 -4.93 6.61
C LEU A 116 -24.79 -6.06 6.34
N LEU A 117 -25.47 -5.97 5.21
CA LEU A 117 -26.49 -6.93 4.79
C LEU A 117 -25.84 -8.03 3.94
N HIS A 118 -25.95 -9.28 4.35
CA HIS A 118 -25.33 -10.42 3.68
C HIS A 118 -26.34 -11.16 2.81
N PHE A 119 -25.92 -11.51 1.59
CA PHE A 119 -26.77 -12.15 0.58
C PHE A 119 -26.14 -13.43 0.06
N ASP A 120 -26.98 -14.45 -0.16
CA ASP A 120 -26.60 -15.75 -0.72
C ASP A 120 -26.47 -15.72 -2.25
N THR A 121 -26.99 -14.65 -2.90
CA THR A 121 -26.83 -14.42 -4.34
C THR A 121 -26.64 -12.93 -4.64
N LEU A 122 -25.86 -12.64 -5.67
CA LEU A 122 -25.65 -11.27 -6.16
C LEU A 122 -26.97 -10.60 -6.60
N VAL A 123 -27.86 -11.35 -7.26
CA VAL A 123 -29.15 -10.82 -7.74
C VAL A 123 -30.02 -10.30 -6.60
N LYS A 124 -30.06 -11.01 -5.45
CA LYS A 124 -30.78 -10.54 -4.26
C LYS A 124 -30.18 -9.26 -3.69
N ALA A 125 -28.85 -9.16 -3.62
CA ALA A 125 -28.16 -7.94 -3.20
C ALA A 125 -28.57 -6.77 -4.11
N LEU A 126 -28.41 -6.90 -5.43
CA LEU A 126 -28.79 -5.87 -6.40
C LEU A 126 -30.28 -5.49 -6.32
N THR A 127 -31.15 -6.48 -6.17
CA THR A 127 -32.61 -6.25 -6.03
C THR A 127 -32.94 -5.44 -4.79
N SER A 128 -32.17 -5.60 -3.71
CA SER A 128 -32.43 -4.91 -2.45
C SER A 128 -32.07 -3.42 -2.47
N VAL A 129 -31.16 -2.98 -3.35
CA VAL A 129 -30.64 -1.60 -3.42
C VAL A 129 -31.77 -0.57 -3.56
N GLN A 130 -32.73 -0.82 -4.45
CA GLN A 130 -33.87 0.09 -4.65
C GLN A 130 -34.77 0.21 -3.41
N TYR A 131 -34.80 -0.80 -2.54
CA TYR A 131 -35.57 -0.77 -1.29
C TYR A 131 -34.76 -0.08 -0.20
N ILE A 132 -33.46 -0.37 -0.11
CA ILE A 132 -32.52 0.28 0.82
C ILE A 132 -32.51 1.80 0.59
N ASN A 133 -32.43 2.25 -0.67
CA ASN A 133 -32.41 3.67 -1.01
C ASN A 133 -33.64 4.46 -0.52
N LYS A 134 -34.78 3.80 -0.27
CA LYS A 134 -35.99 4.47 0.24
C LYS A 134 -35.85 4.92 1.71
N HIS A 135 -34.83 4.42 2.41
CA HIS A 135 -34.53 4.78 3.79
C HIS A 135 -33.50 5.92 3.90
N GLY A 136 -33.05 6.49 2.77
CA GLY A 136 -32.15 7.64 2.74
C GLY A 136 -30.71 7.39 3.24
N PRO A 137 -30.04 6.28 2.92
CA PRO A 137 -28.63 6.11 3.24
C PRO A 137 -27.76 7.13 2.49
N CYS A 138 -26.64 7.53 3.08
CA CYS A 138 -25.67 8.38 2.39
C CYS A 138 -24.77 7.57 1.43
N ALA A 139 -24.57 6.27 1.71
CA ALA A 139 -23.84 5.35 0.84
C ALA A 139 -24.42 3.93 0.90
N VAL A 140 -24.38 3.22 -0.24
CA VAL A 140 -24.59 1.76 -0.30
C VAL A 140 -23.50 1.18 -1.20
N GLU A 141 -22.56 0.48 -0.59
CA GLU A 141 -21.44 -0.15 -1.27
C GLU A 141 -21.64 -1.66 -1.40
N LEU A 142 -21.35 -2.22 -2.57
CA LEU A 142 -21.33 -3.67 -2.79
C LEU A 142 -19.92 -4.22 -2.65
N LEU A 143 -19.81 -5.30 -1.87
CA LEU A 143 -18.63 -6.14 -1.71
C LEU A 143 -18.97 -7.56 -2.21
N ASP A 144 -18.20 -8.09 -3.17
CA ASP A 144 -18.43 -9.44 -3.70
C ASP A 144 -17.71 -10.54 -2.90
N ARG A 145 -18.02 -11.79 -3.22
CA ARG A 145 -17.40 -12.99 -2.63
C ARG A 145 -15.88 -12.98 -2.76
N ASP A 146 -15.37 -12.63 -3.94
CA ASP A 146 -13.94 -12.71 -4.25
C ASP A 146 -13.10 -11.79 -3.34
N LEU A 147 -13.65 -10.64 -2.92
CA LEU A 147 -12.99 -9.78 -1.94
C LEU A 147 -12.75 -10.51 -0.61
N PHE A 148 -13.71 -11.31 -0.15
CA PHE A 148 -13.61 -12.03 1.11
C PHE A 148 -12.66 -13.23 0.98
N GLU A 149 -12.68 -13.94 -0.14
CA GLU A 149 -11.75 -15.04 -0.39
C GLU A 149 -10.30 -14.54 -0.42
N LEU A 150 -10.01 -13.52 -1.24
CA LEU A 150 -8.67 -12.92 -1.33
C LEU A 150 -8.26 -12.18 -0.05
N GLY A 151 -9.22 -11.53 0.62
CA GLY A 151 -9.01 -10.85 1.90
C GLY A 151 -8.64 -11.82 3.02
N GLY A 152 -9.24 -13.02 3.03
CA GLY A 152 -8.93 -14.08 3.99
C GLY A 152 -7.52 -14.64 3.84
N GLU A 153 -6.97 -14.63 2.62
CA GLU A 153 -5.57 -15.02 2.35
C GLU A 153 -4.57 -13.88 2.63
N ASN A 154 -5.04 -12.64 2.73
CA ASN A 154 -4.19 -11.47 2.98
C ASN A 154 -4.02 -11.23 4.49
N PRO A 155 -2.80 -11.35 5.05
CA PRO A 155 -2.57 -11.24 6.50
C PRO A 155 -2.95 -9.87 7.11
N ALA A 156 -2.95 -8.80 6.31
CA ALA A 156 -3.34 -7.47 6.77
C ALA A 156 -4.86 -7.29 6.79
N MET A 157 -5.60 -8.03 5.96
CA MET A 157 -7.04 -7.87 5.76
C MET A 157 -7.85 -8.88 6.58
N GLN A 158 -7.34 -10.10 6.73
CA GLN A 158 -8.01 -11.17 7.49
C GLN A 158 -8.47 -10.74 8.89
N PRO A 159 -7.69 -9.96 9.67
CA PRO A 159 -8.13 -9.48 10.99
C PRO A 159 -9.29 -8.48 10.94
N LEU A 160 -9.53 -7.82 9.79
CA LEU A 160 -10.58 -6.81 9.60
C LEU A 160 -11.94 -7.43 9.27
N MET A 161 -12.00 -8.75 9.04
CA MET A 161 -13.17 -9.45 8.51
C MET A 161 -13.99 -10.17 9.57
N THR A 162 -13.80 -9.87 10.86
CA THR A 162 -14.50 -10.54 11.97
C THR A 162 -16.03 -10.36 11.94
N TRP A 163 -16.53 -9.43 11.12
CA TRP A 163 -17.93 -9.12 10.93
C TRP A 163 -18.60 -9.92 9.81
N VAL A 164 -17.84 -10.65 8.99
CA VAL A 164 -18.37 -11.45 7.88
C VAL A 164 -19.09 -12.66 8.43
N VAL A 165 -20.37 -12.84 8.06
CA VAL A 165 -21.21 -13.94 8.53
C VAL A 165 -21.40 -14.99 7.44
N GLY A 166 -20.89 -16.21 7.70
CA GLY A 166 -21.02 -17.33 6.77
C GLY A 166 -20.17 -17.14 5.50
N ASP A 167 -20.73 -17.49 4.35
CA ASP A 167 -20.07 -17.44 3.04
C ASP A 167 -20.91 -16.60 2.04
N PRO A 168 -20.94 -15.26 2.20
CA PRO A 168 -21.81 -14.40 1.39
C PRO A 168 -21.38 -14.40 -0.08
N ALA A 169 -22.36 -14.45 -0.99
CA ALA A 169 -22.12 -14.14 -2.39
C ALA A 169 -21.91 -12.62 -2.60
N ALA A 170 -22.52 -11.80 -1.76
CA ALA A 170 -22.31 -10.36 -1.69
C ALA A 170 -22.68 -9.82 -0.31
N VAL A 171 -22.05 -8.71 0.07
CA VAL A 171 -22.46 -7.88 1.21
C VAL A 171 -22.74 -6.46 0.71
N LEU A 172 -23.89 -5.89 1.12
CA LEU A 172 -24.12 -4.45 0.99
C LEU A 172 -23.76 -3.76 2.29
N MET A 173 -22.76 -2.89 2.21
CA MET A 173 -22.37 -1.96 3.27
C MET A 173 -23.19 -0.68 3.11
N VAL A 174 -24.17 -0.49 3.99
CA VAL A 174 -25.08 0.66 4.00
C VAL A 174 -24.63 1.62 5.09
N GLU A 175 -24.35 2.87 4.73
CA GLU A 175 -23.97 3.94 5.66
C GLU A 175 -25.13 4.92 5.82
N PHE A 176 -25.47 5.22 7.07
CA PHE A 176 -26.32 6.33 7.45
C PHE A 176 -25.50 7.35 8.23
N ASP A 177 -25.68 8.63 7.90
CA ASP A 177 -25.11 9.75 8.62
C ASP A 177 -26.17 10.80 8.95
N GLY A 178 -25.87 11.69 9.90
CA GLY A 178 -26.82 12.68 10.38
C GLY A 178 -26.26 13.59 11.46
N ASP A 179 -27.08 14.53 11.92
CA ASP A 179 -26.72 15.52 12.93
C ASP A 179 -26.84 14.98 14.37
N SER A 180 -27.49 13.83 14.56
CA SER A 180 -27.63 13.18 15.86
C SER A 180 -27.63 11.65 15.76
N THR A 181 -27.30 10.98 16.87
CA THR A 181 -27.39 9.52 16.97
C THR A 181 -28.83 9.02 16.81
N ASP A 182 -29.82 9.76 17.32
CA ASP A 182 -31.23 9.37 17.24
C ASP A 182 -31.73 9.37 15.79
N GLU A 183 -31.28 10.31 14.97
CA GLU A 183 -31.61 10.40 13.55
C GLU A 183 -31.09 9.18 12.77
N VAL A 184 -29.81 8.84 12.94
CA VAL A 184 -29.21 7.70 12.22
C VAL A 184 -29.76 6.36 12.70
N GLU A 185 -30.06 6.20 14.00
CA GLU A 185 -30.69 4.98 14.53
C GLU A 185 -32.15 4.87 14.09
N ALA A 186 -32.87 5.97 13.89
CA ALA A 186 -34.23 5.94 13.34
C ALA A 186 -34.24 5.47 11.87
N ALA A 187 -33.29 5.95 11.05
CA ALA A 187 -33.12 5.50 9.67
C ALA A 187 -32.75 4.01 9.59
N LEU A 188 -31.81 3.56 10.45
CA LEU A 188 -31.45 2.16 10.58
C LEU A 188 -32.64 1.29 11.01
N ALA A 189 -33.41 1.71 12.01
CA ALA A 189 -34.59 0.98 12.48
C ALA A 189 -35.64 0.83 11.38
N GLY A 190 -35.83 1.85 10.53
CA GLY A 190 -36.70 1.79 9.36
C GLY A 190 -36.26 0.71 8.36
N LEU A 191 -34.96 0.60 8.11
CA LEU A 191 -34.39 -0.44 7.24
C LEU A 191 -34.48 -1.84 7.86
N GLU A 192 -34.25 -1.96 9.16
CA GLU A 192 -34.29 -3.23 9.91
C GLU A 192 -35.66 -3.91 9.84
N VAL A 193 -36.74 -3.12 9.79
CA VAL A 193 -38.12 -3.65 9.73
C VAL A 193 -38.69 -3.77 8.31
N ASP A 194 -37.95 -3.40 7.26
CA ASP A 194 -38.44 -3.48 5.88
C ASP A 194 -38.46 -4.94 5.39
N PRO A 195 -39.64 -5.58 5.22
CA PRO A 195 -39.72 -6.99 4.85
C PRO A 195 -39.18 -7.26 3.44
N ARG A 196 -39.08 -6.24 2.59
CA ARG A 196 -38.54 -6.36 1.23
C ARG A 196 -37.02 -6.49 1.24
N VAL A 197 -36.36 -5.95 2.27
CA VAL A 197 -34.91 -6.08 2.47
C VAL A 197 -34.61 -7.36 3.27
N GLN A 198 -35.30 -7.56 4.40
CA GLN A 198 -35.11 -8.73 5.26
C GLN A 198 -35.48 -10.05 4.58
N GLY A 199 -36.42 -10.03 3.62
CA GLY A 199 -36.74 -11.22 2.82
C GLY A 199 -35.66 -11.62 1.80
N LEU A 200 -34.66 -10.76 1.57
CA LEU A 200 -33.58 -10.98 0.60
C LEU A 200 -32.24 -11.26 1.27
N ALA A 201 -31.92 -10.57 2.37
CA ALA A 201 -30.70 -10.78 3.14
C ALA A 201 -30.85 -11.95 4.11
N TYR A 202 -29.81 -12.77 4.29
CA TYR A 202 -29.84 -13.87 5.27
C TYR A 202 -29.22 -13.50 6.62
N ALA A 203 -28.41 -12.43 6.66
CA ALA A 203 -27.83 -11.91 7.89
C ALA A 203 -27.63 -10.39 7.81
N GLN A 204 -27.62 -9.75 8.97
CA GLN A 204 -27.37 -8.33 9.14
C GLN A 204 -26.41 -8.13 10.32
N VAL A 205 -25.37 -7.31 10.11
CA VAL A 205 -24.42 -6.91 11.16
C VAL A 205 -24.36 -5.39 11.23
N VAL A 206 -24.52 -4.81 12.42
CA VAL A 206 -24.51 -3.36 12.60
C VAL A 206 -23.21 -2.93 13.28
N ALA A 207 -22.43 -2.06 12.62
CA ALA A 207 -21.20 -1.50 13.17
C ALA A 207 -21.49 -0.15 13.86
N ARG A 208 -21.74 -0.21 15.17
CA ARG A 208 -21.96 0.97 16.02
C ARG A 208 -20.67 1.52 16.63
N ASP A 209 -19.72 0.65 16.96
CA ASP A 209 -18.45 1.08 17.56
C ASP A 209 -17.44 1.51 16.48
N LYS A 210 -16.61 2.48 16.81
CA LYS A 210 -15.63 3.06 15.88
C LYS A 210 -14.58 2.05 15.39
N GLY A 211 -14.30 0.98 16.15
CA GLY A 211 -13.33 -0.04 15.78
C GLY A 211 -13.84 -0.84 14.58
N MET A 212 -15.03 -1.41 14.70
CA MET A 212 -15.70 -2.15 13.64
C MET A 212 -15.95 -1.27 12.41
N GLN A 213 -16.39 -0.02 12.59
CA GLN A 213 -16.56 0.93 11.49
C GLN A 213 -15.26 1.15 10.71
N ARG A 214 -14.14 1.34 11.42
CA ARG A 214 -12.82 1.48 10.80
C ARG A 214 -12.45 0.22 10.02
N ASP A 215 -12.62 -0.96 10.62
CA ASP A 215 -12.20 -2.22 10.00
C ASP A 215 -12.99 -2.52 8.72
N VAL A 216 -14.31 -2.25 8.71
CA VAL A 216 -15.18 -2.32 7.52
C VAL A 216 -14.70 -1.36 6.42
N VAL A 217 -14.46 -0.10 6.76
CA VAL A 217 -14.03 0.93 5.79
C VAL A 217 -12.64 0.62 5.21
N GLU A 218 -11.70 0.16 6.04
CA GLU A 218 -10.36 -0.21 5.59
C GLU A 218 -10.40 -1.42 4.63
N LEU A 219 -11.22 -2.44 4.91
CA LEU A 219 -11.41 -3.56 3.97
C LEU A 219 -11.99 -3.06 2.63
N ARG A 220 -13.07 -2.27 2.67
CA ARG A 220 -13.69 -1.70 1.46
C ARG A 220 -12.69 -0.86 0.65
N ARG A 221 -11.84 -0.07 1.32
CA ARG A 221 -10.83 0.78 0.69
C ARG A 221 -9.71 -0.04 0.05
N ALA A 222 -9.32 -1.15 0.67
CA ALA A 222 -8.25 -2.03 0.19
C ALA A 222 -8.65 -2.89 -1.01
N GLY A 223 -9.95 -3.14 -1.21
CA GLY A 223 -10.46 -4.12 -2.18
C GLY A 223 -9.84 -4.05 -3.57
N LEU A 224 -9.69 -2.86 -4.17
CA LEU A 224 -9.08 -2.73 -5.49
C LEU A 224 -7.66 -3.30 -5.55
N GLY A 225 -6.83 -3.01 -4.54
CA GLY A 225 -5.46 -3.50 -4.55
C GLY A 225 -5.35 -4.97 -4.13
N ILE A 226 -6.36 -5.52 -3.44
CA ILE A 226 -6.51 -6.96 -3.17
C ILE A 226 -6.80 -7.72 -4.47
N TYR A 227 -7.76 -7.29 -5.29
CA TYR A 227 -8.00 -7.95 -6.58
C TYR A 227 -6.76 -7.95 -7.48
N ALA A 228 -5.90 -6.94 -7.37
CA ALA A 228 -4.65 -6.91 -8.13
C ALA A 228 -3.62 -7.99 -7.73
N THR A 229 -3.80 -8.67 -6.58
CA THR A 229 -2.93 -9.79 -6.16
C THR A 229 -3.24 -11.10 -6.87
N LEU A 230 -4.29 -11.16 -7.70
CA LEU A 230 -4.57 -12.31 -8.54
C LEU A 230 -3.36 -12.70 -9.37
N LYS A 231 -3.07 -14.00 -9.39
CA LYS A 231 -2.00 -14.57 -10.21
C LYS A 231 -2.45 -14.65 -11.67
N GLY A 232 -1.51 -14.81 -12.60
CA GLY A 232 -1.83 -14.88 -14.03
C GLY A 232 -1.67 -13.57 -14.78
N SER A 233 -1.63 -13.70 -16.10
CA SER A 233 -1.67 -12.58 -17.06
C SER A 233 -3.05 -11.91 -17.15
N HIS A 234 -4.11 -12.64 -16.80
CA HIS A 234 -5.48 -12.13 -16.79
C HIS A 234 -5.69 -11.27 -15.54
N LYS A 235 -5.78 -9.96 -15.74
CA LYS A 235 -5.90 -8.99 -14.64
C LYS A 235 -7.25 -8.27 -14.67
N PRO A 236 -7.79 -7.89 -13.48
CA PRO A 236 -9.02 -7.10 -13.39
C PRO A 236 -8.81 -5.71 -14.02
N THR A 237 -9.30 -5.55 -15.23
CA THR A 237 -9.01 -4.37 -16.06
C THR A 237 -10.18 -3.39 -16.01
N PRO A 238 -9.96 -2.10 -15.68
CA PRO A 238 -11.01 -1.07 -15.72
C PRO A 238 -11.20 -0.57 -17.16
N PHE A 239 -12.32 -0.92 -17.78
CA PHE A 239 -12.77 -0.32 -19.03
C PHE A 239 -14.30 -0.17 -19.15
N ILE A 240 -15.07 -1.13 -18.64
CA ILE A 240 -16.55 -1.09 -18.62
C ILE A 240 -17.17 -0.67 -17.27
N GLU A 241 -16.33 -0.45 -16.27
CA GLU A 241 -16.69 -0.41 -14.86
C GLU A 241 -17.44 0.88 -14.44
N ASP A 242 -17.47 1.90 -15.29
CA ASP A 242 -17.97 3.24 -14.95
C ASP A 242 -19.38 3.51 -15.48
N ALA A 243 -20.06 2.50 -16.02
CA ALA A 243 -21.41 2.69 -16.52
C ALA A 243 -22.39 3.03 -15.38
N ALA A 244 -23.13 4.12 -15.54
CA ALA A 244 -24.18 4.53 -14.61
C ALA A 244 -25.55 4.15 -15.18
N ILE A 245 -26.25 3.22 -14.52
CA ILE A 245 -27.51 2.63 -14.95
C ILE A 245 -28.62 3.01 -13.94
N PRO A 246 -29.89 3.19 -14.36
CA PRO A 246 -30.99 3.34 -13.40
C PRO A 246 -31.00 2.23 -12.35
N VAL A 247 -31.16 2.57 -11.08
CA VAL A 247 -30.98 1.65 -9.93
C VAL A 247 -31.92 0.44 -10.02
N GLU A 248 -33.15 0.68 -10.46
CA GLU A 248 -34.18 -0.34 -10.70
C GLU A 248 -33.80 -1.36 -11.79
N SER A 249 -32.85 -1.00 -12.66
CA SER A 249 -32.38 -1.85 -13.76
C SER A 249 -31.14 -2.68 -13.40
N LEU A 250 -30.44 -2.36 -12.29
CA LEU A 250 -29.24 -3.09 -11.85
C LEU A 250 -29.42 -4.62 -11.74
N PRO A 251 -30.55 -5.14 -11.20
CA PRO A 251 -30.76 -6.59 -11.09
C PRO A 251 -30.84 -7.33 -12.42
N TYR A 252 -31.05 -6.60 -13.52
CA TYR A 252 -31.12 -7.14 -14.88
C TYR A 252 -29.84 -6.87 -15.67
N TYR A 253 -29.32 -5.63 -15.57
CA TYR A 253 -28.11 -5.19 -16.28
C TYR A 253 -26.88 -6.02 -15.90
N ILE A 254 -26.63 -6.23 -14.61
CA ILE A 254 -25.42 -6.91 -14.15
C ILE A 254 -25.37 -8.38 -14.59
N PRO A 255 -26.43 -9.20 -14.41
CA PRO A 255 -26.41 -10.56 -14.95
C PRO A 255 -26.13 -10.62 -16.46
N GLU A 256 -26.67 -9.67 -17.24
CA GLU A 256 -26.39 -9.60 -18.68
C GLU A 256 -24.92 -9.22 -18.97
N VAL A 257 -24.32 -8.31 -18.21
CA VAL A 257 -22.88 -7.98 -18.31
C VAL A 257 -22.01 -9.19 -17.97
N LEU A 258 -22.34 -9.93 -16.92
CA LEU A 258 -21.60 -11.14 -16.54
C LEU A 258 -21.74 -12.24 -17.62
N GLU A 259 -22.91 -12.35 -18.25
CA GLU A 259 -23.08 -13.26 -19.38
C GLU A 259 -22.29 -12.81 -20.61
N VAL A 260 -22.16 -11.50 -20.88
CA VAL A 260 -21.22 -10.98 -21.91
C VAL A 260 -19.80 -11.44 -21.60
N CYS A 261 -19.30 -11.21 -20.38
CA CYS A 261 -17.95 -11.63 -19.99
C CYS A 261 -17.75 -13.14 -20.18
N LYS A 262 -18.74 -13.95 -19.78
CA LYS A 262 -18.73 -15.41 -19.93
C LYS A 262 -18.71 -15.85 -21.39
N ARG A 263 -19.47 -15.21 -22.28
CA ARG A 263 -19.44 -15.52 -23.74
C ARG A 263 -18.06 -15.26 -24.35
N HIS A 264 -17.37 -14.25 -23.85
CA HIS A 264 -15.98 -13.94 -24.21
C HIS A 264 -14.95 -14.78 -23.44
N GLY A 265 -15.38 -15.70 -22.58
CA GLY A 265 -14.51 -16.67 -21.90
C GLY A 265 -13.78 -16.14 -20.67
N VAL A 266 -14.18 -14.98 -20.12
CA VAL A 266 -13.50 -14.36 -18.97
C VAL A 266 -14.42 -14.21 -17.76
N GLY A 267 -13.83 -14.33 -16.56
CA GLY A 267 -14.47 -13.93 -15.31
C GLY A 267 -14.43 -12.41 -15.10
N ALA A 268 -15.13 -11.92 -14.07
CA ALA A 268 -15.12 -10.52 -13.68
C ALA A 268 -15.31 -10.36 -12.18
N PHE A 269 -14.74 -9.31 -11.60
CA PHE A 269 -14.97 -8.92 -10.21
C PHE A 269 -15.86 -7.70 -10.12
N MET A 270 -16.47 -7.51 -8.96
CA MET A 270 -17.42 -6.43 -8.72
C MET A 270 -17.23 -5.79 -7.35
N TYR A 271 -17.11 -4.47 -7.35
CA TYR A 271 -17.20 -3.65 -6.14
C TYR A 271 -17.78 -2.29 -6.54
N ALA A 272 -18.66 -1.66 -5.76
CA ALA A 272 -19.15 -0.34 -6.19
C ALA A 272 -20.12 0.42 -5.30
N HIS A 273 -20.42 1.64 -5.77
CA HIS A 273 -21.49 2.56 -5.37
C HIS A 273 -22.89 2.12 -5.86
N ALA A 274 -23.45 1.07 -5.26
CA ALA A 274 -24.75 0.53 -5.65
C ALA A 274 -25.89 1.56 -5.54
N SER A 275 -25.86 2.46 -4.54
CA SER A 275 -26.96 3.42 -4.27
C SER A 275 -27.28 4.35 -5.43
N VAL A 276 -26.33 4.60 -6.33
CA VAL A 276 -26.43 5.60 -7.41
C VAL A 276 -26.40 4.98 -8.80
N GLY A 277 -26.47 3.64 -8.90
CA GLY A 277 -26.52 2.97 -10.19
C GLY A 277 -25.18 2.73 -10.86
N VAL A 278 -24.05 2.94 -10.17
CA VAL A 278 -22.71 2.73 -10.71
C VAL A 278 -22.13 1.47 -10.10
N LEU A 279 -21.96 0.43 -10.91
CA LEU A 279 -21.36 -0.85 -10.49
C LEU A 279 -20.05 -1.12 -11.23
N HIS A 280 -18.92 -1.15 -10.51
CA HIS A 280 -17.62 -1.40 -11.12
C HIS A 280 -17.40 -2.89 -11.38
N VAL A 281 -17.80 -3.32 -12.57
CA VAL A 281 -17.47 -4.64 -13.11
C VAL A 281 -16.11 -4.58 -13.80
N ARG A 282 -15.16 -5.43 -13.38
CA ARG A 282 -13.81 -5.50 -13.95
C ARG A 282 -13.54 -6.89 -14.51
N PRO A 283 -13.68 -7.07 -15.84
CA PRO A 283 -13.32 -8.32 -16.50
C PRO A 283 -11.83 -8.65 -16.35
N LEU A 284 -11.55 -9.95 -16.32
CA LEU A 284 -10.20 -10.52 -16.28
C LEU A 284 -9.61 -10.59 -17.68
N ILE A 285 -8.77 -9.61 -18.04
CA ILE A 285 -8.24 -9.44 -19.40
C ILE A 285 -6.73 -9.63 -19.41
N ASP A 286 -6.23 -10.33 -20.43
CA ASP A 286 -4.81 -10.37 -20.78
C ASP A 286 -4.51 -9.39 -21.92
N LEU A 287 -4.11 -8.16 -21.57
CA LEU A 287 -3.77 -7.13 -22.56
C LEU A 287 -2.41 -7.36 -23.26
N LYS A 288 -1.71 -8.46 -22.97
CA LYS A 288 -0.40 -8.77 -23.57
C LYS A 288 -0.50 -9.69 -24.78
N SER A 289 -1.71 -9.97 -25.25
CA SER A 289 -1.94 -10.90 -26.36
C SER A 289 -3.00 -10.34 -27.32
N ASP A 290 -2.86 -10.63 -28.62
CA ASP A 290 -3.87 -10.24 -29.62
C ASP A 290 -5.28 -10.76 -29.26
N PRO A 291 -5.48 -12.04 -28.88
CA PRO A 291 -6.80 -12.53 -28.50
C PRO A 291 -7.39 -11.79 -27.30
N GLY A 292 -6.56 -11.43 -26.32
CA GLY A 292 -7.01 -10.69 -25.15
C GLY A 292 -7.38 -9.24 -25.47
N ILE A 293 -6.70 -8.59 -26.42
CA ILE A 293 -7.07 -7.26 -26.94
C ILE A 293 -8.39 -7.32 -27.73
N ASP A 294 -8.61 -8.38 -28.50
CA ASP A 294 -9.88 -8.58 -29.22
C ASP A 294 -11.05 -8.81 -28.24
N VAL A 295 -10.84 -9.62 -27.20
CA VAL A 295 -11.83 -9.82 -26.11
C VAL A 295 -12.10 -8.52 -25.37
N TYR A 296 -11.06 -7.73 -25.08
CA TYR A 296 -11.18 -6.41 -24.46
C TYR A 296 -12.08 -5.47 -25.26
N ARG A 297 -11.85 -5.36 -26.57
CA ARG A 297 -12.72 -4.55 -27.46
C ARG A 297 -14.14 -5.12 -27.52
N GLY A 298 -14.28 -6.44 -27.71
CA GLY A 298 -15.57 -7.10 -27.88
C GLY A 298 -16.49 -6.94 -26.66
N ILE A 299 -15.95 -7.11 -25.44
CA ILE A 299 -16.70 -6.86 -24.20
C ILE A 299 -17.11 -5.39 -24.10
N SER A 300 -16.22 -4.46 -24.44
CA SER A 300 -16.53 -3.03 -24.38
C SER A 300 -17.72 -2.66 -25.27
N GLU A 301 -17.72 -3.16 -26.51
CA GLU A 301 -18.80 -2.93 -27.48
C GLU A 301 -20.11 -3.59 -27.06
N ASP A 302 -20.08 -4.85 -26.64
CA ASP A 302 -21.27 -5.59 -26.19
C ASP A 302 -21.90 -4.98 -24.94
N VAL A 303 -21.09 -4.55 -23.96
CA VAL A 303 -21.57 -3.90 -22.75
C VAL A 303 -22.09 -2.50 -23.05
N PHE A 304 -21.49 -1.77 -24.00
CA PHE A 304 -22.01 -0.48 -24.45
C PHE A 304 -23.43 -0.60 -25.02
N GLU A 305 -23.76 -1.67 -25.75
CA GLU A 305 -25.14 -1.94 -26.19
C GLU A 305 -26.10 -2.09 -25.01
N LEU A 306 -25.66 -2.73 -23.92
CA LEU A 306 -26.47 -2.83 -22.70
C LEU A 306 -26.68 -1.45 -22.08
N VAL A 307 -25.65 -0.60 -22.03
CA VAL A 307 -25.80 0.78 -21.52
C VAL A 307 -26.85 1.56 -22.31
N LEU A 308 -26.83 1.46 -23.63
CA LEU A 308 -27.88 2.07 -24.48
C LEU A 308 -29.26 1.47 -24.23
N LYS A 309 -29.36 0.13 -24.14
CA LYS A 309 -30.62 -0.59 -23.87
C LYS A 309 -31.28 -0.14 -22.56
N TYR A 310 -30.49 0.09 -21.51
CA TYR A 310 -30.99 0.50 -20.20
C TYR A 310 -31.00 2.03 -19.99
N GLY A 311 -30.69 2.83 -21.02
CA GLY A 311 -30.72 4.30 -20.94
C GLY A 311 -29.69 4.90 -19.98
N GLY A 312 -28.56 4.23 -19.80
CA GLY A 312 -27.50 4.63 -18.88
C GLY A 312 -26.48 5.62 -19.48
N SER A 313 -25.53 6.02 -18.63
CA SER A 313 -24.33 6.75 -19.06
C SER A 313 -23.15 5.79 -19.20
N TRP A 314 -22.35 5.97 -20.25
CA TRP A 314 -21.11 5.21 -20.45
C TRP A 314 -19.99 5.62 -19.47
N SER A 315 -19.99 6.89 -19.06
CA SER A 315 -19.14 7.39 -17.97
C SER A 315 -19.98 8.01 -16.86
N GLY A 316 -19.92 7.42 -15.67
CA GLY A 316 -20.61 7.83 -14.46
C GLY A 316 -19.78 8.79 -13.62
N GLU A 317 -18.52 8.45 -13.34
CA GLU A 317 -17.62 9.20 -12.45
C GLU A 317 -16.17 9.33 -12.94
N HIS A 318 -15.64 8.37 -13.70
CA HIS A 318 -14.21 8.35 -14.08
C HIS A 318 -13.85 9.32 -15.21
N GLY A 319 -14.86 9.82 -15.96
CA GLY A 319 -14.67 10.55 -17.20
C GLY A 319 -14.52 9.62 -18.41
N ASP A 320 -14.52 10.24 -19.59
CA ASP A 320 -14.41 9.55 -20.86
C ASP A 320 -12.96 9.11 -21.14
N GLY A 321 -11.98 9.98 -20.89
CA GLY A 321 -10.56 9.71 -21.15
C GLY A 321 -10.30 9.21 -22.57
N LEU A 322 -9.26 8.41 -22.77
CA LEU A 322 -9.06 7.71 -24.06
C LEU A 322 -9.95 6.47 -24.20
N ILE A 323 -10.33 5.88 -23.06
CA ILE A 323 -10.92 4.55 -23.01
C ILE A 323 -12.40 4.51 -23.39
N ARG A 324 -13.13 5.61 -23.18
CA ARG A 324 -14.58 5.70 -23.44
C ARG A 324 -14.96 6.69 -24.52
N SER A 325 -14.14 7.71 -24.76
CA SER A 325 -14.43 8.78 -25.73
C SER A 325 -14.76 8.28 -27.14
N TYR A 326 -14.19 7.14 -27.55
CA TYR A 326 -14.45 6.56 -28.87
C TYR A 326 -15.93 6.18 -29.10
N GLN A 327 -16.70 5.99 -28.03
CA GLN A 327 -18.14 5.69 -28.07
C GLN A 327 -19.03 6.94 -27.97
N ASN A 328 -18.49 8.12 -27.64
CA ASN A 328 -19.29 9.31 -27.36
C ASN A 328 -20.21 9.71 -28.54
N ARG A 329 -19.71 9.58 -29.77
CA ARG A 329 -20.53 9.86 -30.96
C ARG A 329 -21.77 8.96 -31.04
N ARG A 330 -21.66 7.69 -30.64
CA ARG A 330 -22.78 6.74 -30.62
C ARG A 330 -23.74 7.01 -29.46
N LEU A 331 -23.23 7.43 -28.31
CA LEU A 331 -24.04 7.77 -27.13
C LEU A 331 -24.86 9.05 -27.35
N PHE A 332 -24.21 10.12 -27.78
CA PHE A 332 -24.81 11.46 -27.89
C PHE A 332 -25.45 11.73 -29.26
N GLY A 333 -25.16 10.91 -30.27
CA GLY A 333 -25.60 11.13 -31.64
C GLY A 333 -24.74 12.14 -32.39
N ASP A 334 -24.85 12.13 -33.73
CA ASP A 334 -23.99 12.92 -34.62
C ASP A 334 -24.09 14.43 -34.34
N GLN A 335 -25.30 14.96 -34.19
CA GLN A 335 -25.53 16.39 -34.04
C GLN A 335 -24.87 16.95 -32.76
N LEU A 336 -25.14 16.33 -31.61
CA LEU A 336 -24.60 16.78 -30.34
C LEU A 336 -23.08 16.52 -30.24
N TYR A 337 -22.59 15.44 -30.84
CA TYR A 337 -21.16 15.19 -30.92
C TYR A 337 -20.42 16.25 -31.76
N GLU A 338 -20.99 16.70 -32.88
CA GLU A 338 -20.41 17.82 -33.64
C GLU A 338 -20.46 19.13 -32.84
N ALA A 339 -21.53 19.38 -32.06
CA ALA A 339 -21.57 20.52 -31.14
C ALA A 339 -20.44 20.45 -30.09
N PHE A 340 -20.09 19.26 -29.59
CA PHE A 340 -18.91 19.11 -28.71
C PHE A 340 -17.61 19.45 -29.42
N ARG A 341 -17.45 19.06 -30.69
CA ARG A 341 -16.27 19.42 -31.48
C ARG A 341 -16.17 20.92 -31.67
N GLU A 342 -17.29 21.60 -31.87
CA GLU A 342 -17.34 23.06 -31.98
C GLU A 342 -17.00 23.75 -30.66
N VAL A 343 -17.51 23.27 -29.52
CA VAL A 343 -17.08 23.74 -28.18
C VAL A 343 -15.56 23.58 -28.02
N LYS A 344 -15.02 22.41 -28.36
CA LYS A 344 -13.58 22.15 -28.30
C LYS A 344 -12.78 23.13 -29.16
N ARG A 345 -13.18 23.34 -30.41
CA ARG A 345 -12.54 24.31 -31.33
C ARG A 345 -12.67 25.74 -30.84
N ALA A 346 -13.78 26.09 -30.19
CA ALA A 346 -14.01 27.42 -29.66
C ALA A 346 -13.02 27.73 -28.54
N PHE A 347 -12.84 26.83 -27.57
CA PHE A 347 -11.90 26.99 -26.46
C PHE A 347 -10.43 26.81 -26.87
N ASP A 348 -10.15 25.85 -27.73
CA ASP A 348 -8.79 25.48 -28.14
C ASP A 348 -8.71 25.27 -29.66
N PRO A 349 -8.63 26.36 -30.45
CA PRO A 349 -8.59 26.29 -31.91
C PRO A 349 -7.36 25.56 -32.47
N ALA A 350 -6.25 25.56 -31.71
CA ALA A 350 -4.99 24.92 -32.10
C ALA A 350 -4.93 23.44 -31.70
N GLY A 351 -5.87 22.94 -30.90
CA GLY A 351 -5.92 21.54 -30.49
C GLY A 351 -4.80 21.13 -29.52
N LEU A 352 -4.26 22.06 -28.74
CA LEU A 352 -3.14 21.82 -27.82
C LEU A 352 -3.56 21.18 -26.49
N MET A 353 -4.80 21.42 -26.06
CA MET A 353 -5.33 21.02 -24.76
C MET A 353 -5.85 19.58 -24.81
N ASN A 354 -5.04 18.65 -24.32
CA ASN A 354 -5.38 17.24 -24.12
C ASN A 354 -6.12 16.56 -25.31
N PRO A 355 -5.54 16.57 -26.53
CA PRO A 355 -6.20 16.12 -27.75
C PRO A 355 -6.63 14.65 -27.71
N GLY A 356 -7.65 14.31 -28.51
CA GLY A 356 -8.16 12.94 -28.67
C GLY A 356 -8.98 12.43 -27.47
N LYS A 357 -9.51 13.31 -26.64
CA LYS A 357 -10.41 12.98 -25.51
C LYS A 357 -11.69 13.78 -25.61
N ILE A 358 -12.80 13.18 -25.17
CA ILE A 358 -14.20 13.60 -25.32
C ILE A 358 -14.65 13.62 -26.79
N VAL A 359 -13.84 14.22 -27.67
CA VAL A 359 -14.03 14.29 -29.12
C VAL A 359 -12.77 13.88 -29.86
N ASP A 360 -12.95 13.43 -31.10
CA ASP A 360 -11.90 13.02 -32.03
C ASP A 360 -10.93 11.98 -31.42
N ALA A 361 -11.46 11.08 -30.59
CA ALA A 361 -10.69 10.08 -29.89
C ALA A 361 -10.27 8.91 -30.79
N PRO A 362 -9.04 8.38 -30.63
CA PRO A 362 -8.62 7.15 -31.29
C PRO A 362 -9.40 5.94 -30.74
N PRO A 363 -9.32 4.77 -31.40
CA PRO A 363 -9.83 3.52 -30.86
C PRO A 363 -9.22 3.19 -29.49
N MET A 364 -10.00 2.54 -28.62
CA MET A 364 -9.56 2.18 -27.26
C MET A 364 -8.32 1.26 -27.22
N THR A 365 -8.02 0.57 -28.32
CA THR A 365 -6.93 -0.40 -28.45
C THR A 365 -5.61 0.20 -28.96
N GLU A 366 -5.56 1.51 -29.26
CA GLU A 366 -4.36 2.13 -29.85
C GLU A 366 -3.29 2.47 -28.80
N SER A 367 -3.68 3.09 -27.68
CA SER A 367 -2.77 3.57 -26.63
C SER A 367 -2.76 2.66 -25.41
N LEU A 368 -2.54 1.37 -25.61
CA LEU A 368 -2.51 0.40 -24.52
C LEU A 368 -1.20 0.48 -23.73
N ARG A 369 -1.30 0.33 -22.40
CA ARG A 369 -0.12 0.19 -21.52
C ARG A 369 0.67 -1.08 -21.82
N TYR A 370 -0.05 -2.14 -22.17
CA TYR A 370 0.47 -3.44 -22.57
C TYR A 370 -0.06 -3.73 -23.97
N GLY A 371 0.77 -4.21 -24.88
CA GLY A 371 0.36 -4.59 -26.22
C GLY A 371 0.69 -6.05 -26.52
N ALA A 372 0.26 -6.56 -27.67
CA ALA A 372 0.63 -7.90 -28.12
C ALA A 372 2.14 -8.10 -28.27
N ASP A 373 2.87 -7.01 -28.55
CA ASP A 373 4.33 -7.01 -28.62
C ASP A 373 5.02 -6.93 -27.23
N TYR A 374 4.24 -6.94 -26.14
CA TYR A 374 4.78 -6.83 -24.79
C TYR A 374 5.63 -8.07 -24.44
N PRO A 375 6.94 -7.91 -24.16
CA PRO A 375 7.82 -9.06 -24.03
C PRO A 375 7.49 -9.97 -22.83
N ALA A 376 7.33 -11.26 -23.10
CA ALA A 376 7.38 -12.30 -22.06
C ALA A 376 8.84 -12.61 -21.73
N VAL A 377 9.37 -11.99 -20.67
CA VAL A 377 10.77 -12.15 -20.27
C VAL A 377 10.87 -13.00 -19.00
N GLU A 378 11.51 -14.15 -19.14
CA GLU A 378 11.97 -14.94 -17.99
C GLU A 378 13.46 -14.71 -17.76
N LEU A 379 13.82 -14.39 -16.52
CA LEU A 379 15.21 -14.22 -16.10
C LEU A 379 15.58 -15.33 -15.10
N PRO A 380 16.80 -15.90 -15.20
CA PRO A 380 17.34 -16.73 -14.14
C PRO A 380 17.39 -15.91 -12.85
N THR A 381 16.72 -16.39 -11.81
CA THR A 381 16.68 -15.73 -10.50
C THR A 381 17.27 -16.63 -9.43
N VAL A 382 17.82 -16.03 -8.37
CA VAL A 382 18.31 -16.79 -7.21
C VAL A 382 17.18 -17.06 -6.22
N PHE A 383 16.34 -16.04 -5.97
CA PHE A 383 15.10 -16.23 -5.23
C PHE A 383 14.06 -16.97 -6.05
N ASP A 384 13.22 -17.77 -5.39
CA ASP A 384 12.05 -18.37 -5.99
C ASP A 384 10.91 -17.34 -6.16
N PHE A 385 10.52 -17.07 -7.41
CA PHE A 385 9.37 -16.23 -7.77
C PHE A 385 8.21 -17.03 -8.37
N SER A 386 8.20 -18.36 -8.22
CA SER A 386 7.15 -19.24 -8.78
C SER A 386 5.75 -18.84 -8.33
N ASN A 387 5.59 -18.37 -7.09
CA ASN A 387 4.31 -17.89 -6.55
C ASN A 387 3.75 -16.67 -7.28
N GLN A 388 4.59 -15.92 -8.00
CA GLN A 388 4.24 -14.75 -8.81
C GLN A 388 4.35 -15.03 -10.32
N GLU A 389 4.51 -16.28 -10.73
CA GLU A 389 4.76 -16.68 -12.12
C GLU A 389 6.01 -16.01 -12.71
N GLY A 390 7.04 -15.90 -11.89
CA GLY A 390 8.35 -15.37 -12.29
C GLY A 390 8.59 -13.92 -11.87
N PHE A 391 9.79 -13.44 -12.20
CA PHE A 391 10.27 -12.14 -11.75
C PHE A 391 9.47 -10.97 -12.32
N LEU A 392 9.09 -11.05 -13.60
CA LEU A 392 8.24 -10.05 -14.25
C LEU A 392 6.86 -9.98 -13.59
N GLY A 393 6.23 -11.12 -13.32
CA GLY A 393 4.94 -11.17 -12.63
C GLY A 393 4.99 -10.58 -11.22
N ALA A 394 6.11 -10.76 -10.50
CA ALA A 394 6.34 -10.12 -9.20
C ALA A 394 6.46 -8.58 -9.28
N ILE A 395 7.06 -8.05 -10.35
CA ILE A 395 7.12 -6.60 -10.62
C ILE A 395 5.72 -6.06 -10.96
N GLU A 396 4.98 -6.79 -11.79
CA GLU A 396 3.65 -6.41 -12.29
C GLU A 396 2.53 -6.57 -11.27
N ALA A 397 2.79 -7.21 -10.12
CA ALA A 397 1.89 -7.18 -8.98
C ALA A 397 1.58 -5.75 -8.51
N CYS A 398 2.41 -4.76 -8.86
CA CYS A 398 2.10 -3.35 -8.61
C CYS A 398 0.92 -2.85 -9.47
N SER A 399 -0.26 -2.74 -8.84
CA SER A 399 -1.48 -2.17 -9.44
C SER A 399 -1.39 -0.67 -9.80
N GLY A 400 -0.43 0.05 -9.21
CA GLY A 400 -0.33 1.51 -9.36
C GLY A 400 -1.23 2.31 -8.41
N VAL A 401 -1.89 1.67 -7.44
CA VAL A 401 -2.83 2.28 -6.47
C VAL A 401 -2.25 3.45 -5.65
N GLY A 402 -0.92 3.61 -5.62
CA GLY A 402 -0.28 4.77 -5.01
C GLY A 402 -0.30 4.79 -3.47
N ALA A 403 -0.63 3.68 -2.80
CA ALA A 403 -0.58 3.57 -1.34
C ALA A 403 0.81 3.91 -0.75
N CYS A 404 1.86 3.74 -1.56
CA CYS A 404 3.23 4.14 -1.22
C CYS A 404 3.50 5.65 -1.20
N ARG A 405 2.52 6.48 -1.61
CA ARG A 405 2.63 7.95 -1.63
C ARG A 405 2.06 8.63 -0.39
N LYS A 406 1.63 7.84 0.60
CA LYS A 406 1.14 8.37 1.87
C LYS A 406 2.23 9.16 2.59
N VAL A 407 1.78 10.17 3.33
CA VAL A 407 2.65 11.07 4.08
C VAL A 407 2.35 10.91 5.56
N ASP A 408 3.39 10.87 6.39
CA ASP A 408 3.31 10.94 7.85
C ASP A 408 2.53 9.81 8.57
N VAL A 409 2.22 8.72 7.87
CA VAL A 409 1.50 7.55 8.45
C VAL A 409 2.08 6.22 7.97
N GLY A 410 2.09 5.20 8.84
CA GLY A 410 2.58 3.85 8.51
C GLY A 410 4.09 3.76 8.24
N VAL A 411 4.59 2.59 7.85
CA VAL A 411 6.01 2.37 7.53
C VAL A 411 6.29 2.55 6.04
N MET A 412 5.31 2.27 5.17
CA MET A 412 5.53 2.16 3.74
C MET A 412 5.89 3.49 3.08
N CYS A 413 7.06 3.36 2.46
CA CYS A 413 7.91 4.23 1.67
C CYS A 413 8.56 5.41 2.39
N PRO A 414 9.49 5.15 3.34
CA PRO A 414 10.21 6.19 4.06
C PRO A 414 11.00 7.14 3.14
N SER A 415 11.59 6.63 2.05
CA SER A 415 12.32 7.48 1.11
C SER A 415 11.40 8.40 0.31
N TYR A 416 10.21 7.94 -0.12
CA TYR A 416 9.19 8.85 -0.67
C TYR A 416 8.75 9.87 0.39
N MET A 417 8.51 9.47 1.64
CA MET A 417 8.13 10.40 2.70
C MET A 417 9.17 11.50 2.90
N ALA A 418 10.45 11.16 2.79
CA ALA A 418 11.57 12.10 2.94
C ALA A 418 11.81 12.97 1.71
N THR A 419 11.65 12.44 0.49
CA THR A 419 12.05 13.12 -0.75
C THR A 419 10.87 13.73 -1.51
N ARG A 420 9.66 13.20 -1.32
CA ARG A 420 8.44 13.48 -2.10
C ARG A 420 8.54 13.17 -3.59
N ASP A 421 9.58 12.46 -4.01
CA ASP A 421 9.83 12.10 -5.39
C ASP A 421 9.18 10.73 -5.72
N GLU A 422 8.43 10.67 -6.82
CA GLU A 422 7.71 9.48 -7.28
C GLU A 422 8.64 8.30 -7.52
N ASP A 423 9.85 8.56 -8.00
CA ASP A 423 10.89 7.55 -8.27
C ASP A 423 11.25 6.79 -6.98
N HIS A 424 11.19 7.47 -5.84
CA HIS A 424 11.47 6.88 -4.53
C HIS A 424 10.25 6.23 -3.88
N SER A 425 9.14 6.07 -4.61
CA SER A 425 7.98 5.29 -4.19
C SER A 425 8.11 3.82 -4.62
N THR A 426 7.31 2.91 -4.04
CA THR A 426 7.25 1.52 -4.54
C THR A 426 6.72 1.45 -5.97
N ARG A 427 5.76 2.31 -6.31
CA ARG A 427 5.16 2.39 -7.65
C ARG A 427 6.17 2.85 -8.70
N GLY A 428 6.93 3.90 -8.41
CA GLY A 428 8.02 4.38 -9.26
C GLY A 428 9.06 3.29 -9.52
N ARG A 429 9.53 2.63 -8.47
CA ARG A 429 10.49 1.51 -8.58
C ARG A 429 9.96 0.33 -9.39
N ALA A 430 8.70 -0.04 -9.20
CA ALA A 430 8.08 -1.13 -9.97
C ALA A 430 7.97 -0.76 -11.46
N ASN A 431 7.60 0.48 -11.78
CA ASN A 431 7.60 0.96 -13.15
C ASN A 431 9.00 0.94 -13.76
N MET A 432 10.02 1.45 -13.05
CA MET A 432 11.41 1.43 -13.51
C MET A 432 11.93 0.01 -13.77
N LEU A 433 11.65 -0.92 -12.86
CA LEU A 433 11.99 -2.33 -13.06
C LEU A 433 11.25 -2.95 -14.25
N ARG A 434 9.98 -2.60 -14.46
CA ARG A 434 9.19 -3.08 -15.61
C ARG A 434 9.79 -2.57 -16.92
N GLU A 435 10.00 -1.27 -17.06
CA GLU A 435 10.60 -0.71 -18.28
C GLU A 435 12.00 -1.28 -18.54
N ALA A 436 12.77 -1.58 -17.49
CA ALA A 436 14.07 -2.20 -17.60
C ALA A 436 14.02 -3.64 -18.13
N ILE A 437 13.08 -4.46 -17.65
CA ILE A 437 12.96 -5.85 -18.08
C ILE A 437 12.24 -5.99 -19.43
N THR A 438 11.34 -5.07 -19.78
CA THR A 438 10.56 -5.11 -21.05
C THR A 438 11.21 -4.32 -22.18
N GLY A 439 12.42 -3.79 -21.99
CA GLY A 439 13.19 -3.13 -23.05
C GLY A 439 12.86 -1.65 -23.28
N GLY A 440 12.09 -1.02 -22.39
CA GLY A 440 11.80 0.42 -22.42
C GLY A 440 12.94 1.31 -21.92
N LEU A 441 14.00 0.74 -21.32
CA LEU A 441 15.16 1.47 -20.81
C LEU A 441 16.48 0.95 -21.35
N GLU A 442 17.39 1.87 -21.67
CA GLU A 442 18.76 1.56 -22.03
C GLU A 442 19.49 0.82 -20.88
N GLY A 443 20.20 -0.25 -21.24
CA GLY A 443 20.89 -1.14 -20.30
C GLY A 443 19.97 -2.13 -19.58
N GLY A 444 18.64 -2.01 -19.73
CA GLY A 444 17.64 -2.91 -19.16
C GLY A 444 17.87 -3.19 -17.68
N MET A 445 17.89 -4.47 -17.29
CA MET A 445 18.12 -4.93 -15.90
C MET A 445 19.52 -4.62 -15.33
N THR A 446 20.41 -4.06 -16.14
CA THR A 446 21.73 -3.60 -15.71
C THR A 446 21.85 -2.07 -15.75
N SER A 447 20.74 -1.35 -15.98
CA SER A 447 20.71 0.10 -16.08
C SER A 447 21.12 0.80 -14.76
N LYS A 448 21.95 1.84 -14.88
CA LYS A 448 22.29 2.72 -13.75
C LYS A 448 21.05 3.48 -13.23
N ALA A 449 20.12 3.86 -14.10
CA ALA A 449 18.91 4.57 -13.67
C ALA A 449 18.07 3.72 -12.70
N VAL A 450 17.95 2.41 -12.98
CA VAL A 450 17.28 1.47 -12.09
C VAL A 450 18.04 1.32 -10.76
N TYR A 451 19.37 1.24 -10.83
CA TYR A 451 20.22 1.19 -9.63
C TYR A 451 19.98 2.40 -8.73
N ASP A 452 20.06 3.63 -9.28
CA ASP A 452 19.92 4.87 -8.52
C ASP A 452 18.54 4.95 -7.82
N VAL A 453 17.47 4.54 -8.51
CA VAL A 453 16.10 4.51 -7.98
C VAL A 453 15.92 3.48 -6.86
N LEU A 454 16.57 2.31 -6.99
CA LEU A 454 16.54 1.26 -5.97
C LEU A 454 17.49 1.51 -4.81
N ASP A 455 18.55 2.30 -4.99
CA ASP A 455 19.53 2.63 -3.95
C ASP A 455 18.85 3.28 -2.73
N LEU A 456 17.87 4.17 -2.99
CA LEU A 456 17.04 4.79 -1.96
C LEU A 456 15.91 3.91 -1.39
N CYS A 457 15.81 2.64 -1.79
CA CYS A 457 14.93 1.68 -1.12
C CYS A 457 15.58 1.15 0.16
N LEU A 458 14.93 1.36 1.30
CA LEU A 458 15.40 0.93 2.63
C LEU A 458 15.17 -0.56 2.93
N GLU A 459 14.60 -1.34 2.01
CA GLU A 459 14.41 -2.80 2.17
C GLU A 459 13.58 -3.20 3.40
N CYS A 460 12.71 -2.28 3.85
CA CYS A 460 11.91 -2.46 5.05
C CYS A 460 10.79 -3.50 4.93
N LYS A 461 10.49 -3.97 3.70
CA LYS A 461 9.37 -4.85 3.35
C LYS A 461 7.98 -4.31 3.70
N ALA A 462 7.85 -3.04 4.09
CA ALA A 462 6.54 -2.45 4.40
C ALA A 462 5.58 -2.40 3.21
N CYS A 463 6.09 -2.41 1.97
CA CYS A 463 5.23 -2.54 0.79
C CYS A 463 4.61 -3.92 0.60
N LYS A 464 5.21 -4.97 1.16
CA LYS A 464 4.61 -6.30 1.23
C LYS A 464 3.44 -6.32 2.24
N ALA A 465 3.60 -5.63 3.36
CA ALA A 465 2.65 -5.67 4.47
C ALA A 465 1.52 -4.62 4.40
N GLU A 466 1.82 -3.41 3.96
CA GLU A 466 0.88 -2.27 4.02
C GLU A 466 0.28 -1.89 2.67
N CYS A 467 0.87 -2.35 1.56
CA CYS A 467 0.24 -2.17 0.25
C CYS A 467 -0.79 -3.28 0.06
N PRO A 468 -2.03 -2.97 -0.32
CA PRO A 468 -3.01 -4.02 -0.63
C PRO A 468 -2.55 -4.97 -1.75
N SER A 469 -1.67 -4.49 -2.65
CA SER A 469 -1.06 -5.30 -3.71
C SER A 469 0.13 -6.16 -3.28
N GLN A 470 0.55 -6.11 -2.01
CA GLN A 470 1.59 -6.96 -1.39
C GLN A 470 2.93 -7.07 -2.16
N VAL A 471 3.35 -5.99 -2.84
CA VAL A 471 4.60 -5.98 -3.61
C VAL A 471 5.82 -6.03 -2.68
N ASP A 472 6.62 -7.09 -2.75
CA ASP A 472 7.89 -7.19 -2.03
C ASP A 472 9.04 -6.52 -2.80
N MET A 473 9.06 -5.18 -2.76
CA MET A 473 10.11 -4.37 -3.40
C MET A 473 11.52 -4.65 -2.84
N ALA A 474 11.63 -5.16 -1.60
CA ALA A 474 12.94 -5.51 -1.04
C ALA A 474 13.50 -6.74 -1.76
N LYS A 475 12.69 -7.80 -1.91
CA LYS A 475 13.05 -9.00 -2.67
C LYS A 475 13.40 -8.67 -4.13
N LEU A 476 12.60 -7.82 -4.78
CA LEU A 476 12.87 -7.34 -6.14
C LEU A 476 14.22 -6.62 -6.25
N LYS A 477 14.52 -5.72 -5.30
CA LYS A 477 15.81 -5.02 -5.24
C LYS A 477 16.98 -6.00 -5.05
N TYR A 478 16.85 -6.98 -4.16
CA TYR A 478 17.95 -7.91 -3.91
C TYR A 478 18.33 -8.70 -5.16
N GLU A 479 17.31 -9.16 -5.90
CA GLU A 479 17.49 -9.91 -7.15
C GLU A 479 18.12 -9.03 -8.23
N PHE A 480 17.62 -7.80 -8.40
CA PHE A 480 18.23 -6.81 -9.28
C PHE A 480 19.71 -6.56 -8.94
N LEU A 481 20.05 -6.38 -7.66
CA LEU A 481 21.42 -6.09 -7.25
C LEU A 481 22.39 -7.24 -7.57
N GLN A 482 21.98 -8.50 -7.43
CA GLN A 482 22.80 -9.65 -7.83
C GLN A 482 23.13 -9.57 -9.33
N GLN A 483 22.13 -9.32 -10.17
CA GLN A 483 22.30 -9.22 -11.62
C GLN A 483 23.15 -7.99 -12.00
N TYR A 484 22.92 -6.86 -11.33
CA TYR A 484 23.68 -5.63 -11.53
C TYR A 484 25.17 -5.84 -11.20
N HIS A 485 25.48 -6.54 -10.10
CA HIS A 485 26.84 -6.87 -9.69
C HIS A 485 27.50 -7.92 -10.60
N ASP A 486 26.74 -8.89 -11.12
CA ASP A 486 27.26 -9.85 -12.10
C ASP A 486 27.74 -9.11 -13.38
N ALA A 487 27.08 -8.02 -13.78
CA ALA A 487 27.45 -7.21 -14.95
C ALA A 487 28.55 -6.15 -14.68
N HIS A 488 28.50 -5.46 -13.55
CA HIS A 488 29.38 -4.30 -13.26
C HIS A 488 30.55 -4.62 -12.33
N GLY A 489 30.60 -5.84 -11.80
CA GLY A 489 31.50 -6.22 -10.73
C GLY A 489 31.04 -5.70 -9.37
N LEU A 490 31.79 -6.10 -8.33
CA LEU A 490 31.38 -5.92 -6.95
C LEU A 490 32.14 -4.78 -6.26
N PRO A 491 31.46 -3.68 -5.86
CA PRO A 491 32.10 -2.57 -5.17
C PRO A 491 32.76 -3.00 -3.85
N LEU A 492 33.87 -2.36 -3.47
CA LEU A 492 34.56 -2.63 -2.22
C LEU A 492 33.65 -2.41 -1.00
N ALA A 493 32.84 -1.35 -1.04
CA ALA A 493 31.82 -1.06 -0.04
C ALA A 493 30.86 -2.25 0.17
N THR A 494 30.34 -2.79 -0.94
CA THR A 494 29.45 -3.95 -0.94
C THR A 494 30.15 -5.19 -0.38
N ARG A 495 31.42 -5.44 -0.77
CA ARG A 495 32.22 -6.55 -0.23
C ARG A 495 32.41 -6.46 1.28
N ALA A 496 32.77 -5.27 1.77
CA ALA A 496 33.02 -5.03 3.19
C ALA A 496 31.73 -5.20 4.02
N MET A 497 30.65 -4.54 3.61
CA MET A 497 29.37 -4.58 4.33
C MET A 497 28.71 -5.96 4.25
N GLY A 498 28.69 -6.57 3.07
CA GLY A 498 28.12 -7.90 2.86
C GLY A 498 28.86 -9.00 3.63
N ASN A 499 30.16 -8.83 3.91
CA ASN A 499 30.96 -9.81 4.65
C ASN A 499 31.26 -9.40 6.10
N ILE A 500 30.47 -8.52 6.70
CA ILE A 500 30.68 -8.08 8.09
C ILE A 500 30.73 -9.25 9.08
N GLY A 501 29.96 -10.31 8.86
CA GLY A 501 29.98 -11.52 9.69
C GLY A 501 31.32 -12.28 9.68
N LYS A 502 32.13 -12.12 8.62
CA LYS A 502 33.50 -12.66 8.50
C LYS A 502 34.55 -11.69 9.06
N LEU A 503 34.30 -10.37 8.95
CA LEU A 503 35.22 -9.32 9.41
C LEU A 503 35.11 -9.03 10.92
N ALA A 504 33.91 -9.11 11.49
CA ALA A 504 33.64 -8.81 12.89
C ALA A 504 34.48 -9.65 13.88
N PRO A 505 34.68 -10.98 13.69
CA PRO A 505 35.57 -11.75 14.55
C PRO A 505 37.02 -11.23 14.56
N LEU A 506 37.53 -10.75 13.43
CA LEU A 506 38.89 -10.23 13.32
C LEU A 506 38.99 -8.85 13.97
N ALA A 507 38.04 -7.97 13.67
CA ALA A 507 37.98 -6.62 14.24
C ALA A 507 37.79 -6.65 15.77
N GLN A 508 36.97 -7.59 16.27
CA GLN A 508 36.73 -7.79 17.69
C GLN A 508 38.00 -8.24 18.44
N ARG A 509 38.82 -9.11 17.86
CA ARG A 509 40.13 -9.48 18.45
C ARG A 509 41.06 -8.27 18.65
N LEU A 510 40.90 -7.25 17.81
CA LEU A 510 41.63 -5.99 17.88
C LEU A 510 40.79 -4.85 18.48
N ALA A 511 39.72 -5.15 19.22
CA ALA A 511 38.75 -4.16 19.68
C ALA A 511 39.35 -2.91 20.34
N PRO A 512 40.37 -2.97 21.24
CA PRO A 512 40.95 -1.76 21.82
C PRO A 512 41.53 -0.80 20.77
N VAL A 513 42.19 -1.36 19.75
CA VAL A 513 42.78 -0.58 18.65
C VAL A 513 41.69 -0.10 17.70
N ALA A 514 40.81 -1.01 17.25
CA ALA A 514 39.70 -0.67 16.36
C ALA A 514 38.84 0.46 16.96
N ASN A 515 38.43 0.33 18.22
CA ASN A 515 37.58 1.30 18.91
C ASN A 515 38.26 2.64 19.19
N ALA A 516 39.60 2.71 19.17
CA ALA A 516 40.36 3.94 19.26
C ALA A 516 40.51 4.62 17.89
N MET A 517 40.57 3.84 16.81
CA MET A 517 40.71 4.34 15.44
C MET A 517 39.39 4.84 14.83
N LEU A 518 38.28 4.15 15.05
CA LEU A 518 36.97 4.45 14.44
C LEU A 518 36.50 5.93 14.53
N PRO A 519 36.67 6.66 15.66
CA PRO A 519 36.23 8.05 15.75
C PRO A 519 37.19 9.08 15.13
N LEU A 520 38.42 8.68 14.77
CA LEU A 520 39.43 9.62 14.27
C LEU A 520 39.03 10.21 12.91
N ALA A 521 39.10 11.53 12.78
CA ALA A 521 38.69 12.22 11.55
C ALA A 521 39.43 11.73 10.28
N PRO A 522 40.75 11.47 10.28
CA PRO A 522 41.43 10.91 9.11
C PRO A 522 40.92 9.53 8.71
N VAL A 523 40.54 8.69 9.69
CA VAL A 523 39.99 7.35 9.44
C VAL A 523 38.61 7.46 8.81
N ARG A 524 37.74 8.32 9.36
CA ARG A 524 36.39 8.56 8.82
C ARG A 524 36.43 9.15 7.41
N TRP A 525 37.32 10.11 7.16
CA TRP A 525 37.54 10.64 5.82
C TRP A 525 37.97 9.54 4.83
N LEU A 526 38.90 8.67 5.24
CA LEU A 526 39.34 7.55 4.39
C LEU A 526 38.19 6.57 4.12
N MET A 527 37.41 6.24 5.15
CA MET A 527 36.24 5.38 5.03
C MET A 527 35.17 5.94 4.09
N GLU A 528 34.92 7.24 4.14
CA GLU A 528 34.02 7.93 3.22
C GLU A 528 34.51 7.81 1.77
N LYS A 529 35.79 8.06 1.52
CA LYS A 529 36.36 8.02 0.17
C LYS A 529 36.52 6.62 -0.41
N VAL A 530 36.74 5.60 0.42
CA VAL A 530 37.07 4.23 -0.04
C VAL A 530 35.89 3.27 0.08
N VAL A 531 35.08 3.41 1.14
CA VAL A 531 34.00 2.47 1.49
C VAL A 531 32.62 3.13 1.39
N GLY A 532 32.53 4.46 1.25
CA GLY A 532 31.27 5.18 1.12
C GLY A 532 30.49 5.32 2.44
N VAL A 533 31.18 5.23 3.58
CA VAL A 533 30.59 5.55 4.90
C VAL A 533 30.76 7.04 5.14
N ASP A 534 29.67 7.79 5.17
CA ASP A 534 29.65 9.24 5.40
C ASP A 534 30.49 9.62 6.62
N ALA A 535 31.39 10.60 6.47
CA ALA A 535 32.36 10.93 7.51
C ALA A 535 31.71 11.46 8.80
N ARG A 536 30.43 11.88 8.77
CA ARG A 536 29.65 12.28 9.95
C ARG A 536 29.25 11.09 10.82
N ARG A 537 29.24 9.88 10.27
CA ARG A 537 28.92 8.65 11.00
C ARG A 537 30.13 8.10 11.73
N VAL A 538 29.85 7.44 12.84
CA VAL A 538 30.83 6.64 13.59
C VAL A 538 30.34 5.21 13.55
N LEU A 539 31.20 4.28 13.10
CA LEU A 539 30.82 2.87 13.14
C LEU A 539 30.68 2.37 14.58
N PRO A 540 29.80 1.39 14.82
CA PRO A 540 29.63 0.80 16.14
C PRO A 540 30.91 0.20 16.68
N ARG A 541 31.10 0.32 18.00
CA ARG A 541 32.27 -0.21 18.69
C ARG A 541 32.18 -1.74 18.79
N TYR A 542 33.32 -2.41 18.78
CA TYR A 542 33.41 -3.84 19.05
C TYR A 542 33.57 -4.10 20.55
N SER A 543 32.94 -5.14 21.07
CA SER A 543 33.07 -5.54 22.46
C SER A 543 34.46 -6.13 22.73
N ARG A 544 35.00 -5.90 23.94
CA ARG A 544 36.23 -6.56 24.39
C ARG A 544 36.04 -8.05 24.66
N GLN A 545 34.83 -8.46 25.04
CA GLN A 545 34.47 -9.85 25.31
C GLN A 545 33.36 -10.29 24.36
N ARG A 546 33.56 -11.42 23.69
CA ARG A 546 32.54 -12.04 22.83
C ARG A 546 31.40 -12.62 23.67
N PHE A 547 30.20 -12.60 23.12
CA PHE A 547 29.02 -13.14 23.82
C PHE A 547 29.16 -14.63 24.16
N ASP A 548 29.49 -15.49 23.18
CA ASP A 548 29.75 -16.92 23.40
C ASP A 548 30.81 -17.24 24.47
N THR A 549 31.83 -16.38 24.57
CA THR A 549 32.90 -16.52 25.58
C THR A 549 32.38 -16.20 26.97
N TRP A 550 31.57 -15.13 27.09
CA TRP A 550 30.86 -14.83 28.33
C TRP A 550 29.88 -15.96 28.69
N PHE A 551 29.11 -16.46 27.72
CA PHE A 551 28.08 -17.48 27.92
C PHE A 551 28.65 -18.76 28.52
N LYS A 552 29.82 -19.20 28.05
CA LYS A 552 30.53 -20.38 28.59
C LYS A 552 31.09 -20.18 30.00
N GLY A 553 31.36 -18.93 30.39
CA GLY A 553 31.91 -18.59 31.70
C GLY A 553 30.85 -18.28 32.77
N ARG A 554 29.56 -18.25 32.42
CA ARG A 554 28.48 -17.96 33.36
C ARG A 554 28.21 -19.16 34.28
N ALA A 555 27.67 -18.89 35.46
CA ALA A 555 27.09 -19.94 36.29
C ALA A 555 25.72 -20.32 35.72
N ALA A 556 25.59 -21.53 35.16
CA ALA A 556 24.30 -22.03 34.67
C ALA A 556 23.43 -22.54 35.84
N PRO A 557 22.12 -22.21 35.87
CA PRO A 557 21.21 -22.75 36.87
C PRO A 557 21.02 -24.27 36.68
N PRO A 558 20.50 -24.99 37.71
CA PRO A 558 20.16 -26.40 37.58
C PRO A 558 19.14 -26.64 36.46
N ALA A 559 19.29 -27.72 35.70
CA ALA A 559 18.40 -28.05 34.60
C ALA A 559 16.94 -28.17 35.07
N SER A 560 16.05 -27.35 34.51
CA SER A 560 14.63 -27.24 34.86
C SER A 560 13.69 -28.00 33.90
N GLY A 561 14.25 -28.61 32.84
CA GLY A 561 13.54 -29.44 31.85
C GLY A 561 12.90 -28.71 30.68
N ARG A 562 12.82 -27.37 30.68
CA ARG A 562 12.31 -26.57 29.54
C ARG A 562 13.48 -25.96 28.77
N GLN A 563 13.66 -26.32 27.50
CA GLN A 563 14.79 -25.87 26.70
C GLN A 563 14.40 -24.74 25.74
N VAL A 564 15.34 -23.83 25.49
CA VAL A 564 15.25 -22.79 24.46
C VAL A 564 16.62 -22.56 23.84
N ALA A 565 16.68 -22.45 22.53
CA ALA A 565 17.92 -22.20 21.79
C ALA A 565 18.04 -20.71 21.44
N LEU A 566 19.11 -20.05 21.88
CA LEU A 566 19.38 -18.65 21.58
C LEU A 566 20.29 -18.52 20.35
N PHE A 567 19.79 -17.88 19.31
CA PHE A 567 20.58 -17.46 18.16
C PHE A 567 21.18 -16.08 18.41
N ALA A 568 22.47 -16.03 18.70
CA ALA A 568 23.20 -14.77 18.83
C ALA A 568 23.65 -14.25 17.45
N ASP A 569 23.01 -13.18 16.98
CA ASP A 569 23.36 -12.53 15.73
C ASP A 569 24.77 -11.89 15.78
N THR A 570 25.28 -11.48 14.62
CA THR A 570 26.63 -10.89 14.49
C THR A 570 26.86 -9.69 15.41
N TRP A 571 25.85 -8.83 15.62
CA TRP A 571 25.98 -7.64 16.46
C TRP A 571 25.98 -8.01 17.94
N THR A 572 25.07 -8.88 18.37
CA THR A 572 25.06 -9.42 19.74
C THR A 572 26.39 -10.14 20.05
N GLN A 573 26.90 -10.89 19.08
CA GLN A 573 28.08 -11.72 19.25
C GLN A 573 29.40 -10.93 19.39
N PHE A 574 29.54 -9.80 18.69
CA PHE A 574 30.83 -9.06 18.58
C PHE A 574 30.78 -7.58 18.96
N ASN A 575 29.62 -6.91 18.95
CA ASN A 575 29.48 -5.48 19.20
C ASN A 575 28.83 -5.21 20.56
N GLU A 576 27.61 -5.72 20.75
CA GLU A 576 26.79 -5.50 21.95
C GLU A 576 26.37 -6.84 22.59
N PRO A 577 27.21 -7.48 23.43
CA PRO A 577 26.80 -8.68 24.15
C PRO A 577 25.67 -8.47 25.16
N GLY A 578 25.43 -7.22 25.60
CA GLY A 578 24.45 -6.86 26.63
C GLY A 578 23.05 -7.46 26.41
N PRO A 579 22.40 -7.24 25.25
CA PRO A 579 21.12 -7.86 24.94
C PRO A 579 21.13 -9.39 25.02
N GLY A 580 22.22 -10.05 24.58
CA GLY A 580 22.39 -11.50 24.72
C GLY A 580 22.47 -11.94 26.17
N GLN A 581 23.22 -11.21 27.00
CA GLN A 581 23.37 -11.49 28.42
C GLN A 581 22.05 -11.33 29.17
N ALA A 582 21.31 -10.26 28.86
CA ALA A 582 19.99 -9.99 29.38
C ALA A 582 18.98 -11.07 28.98
N ALA A 583 19.02 -11.55 27.72
CA ALA A 583 18.14 -12.62 27.26
C ALA A 583 18.36 -13.92 28.03
N VAL A 584 19.63 -14.31 28.23
CA VAL A 584 19.99 -15.48 29.02
C VAL A 584 19.51 -15.33 30.45
N LYS A 585 19.78 -14.19 31.10
CA LYS A 585 19.35 -13.90 32.47
C LYS A 585 17.83 -14.01 32.63
N VAL A 586 17.07 -13.43 31.70
CA VAL A 586 15.60 -13.46 31.72
C VAL A 586 15.06 -14.87 31.50
N LEU A 587 15.54 -15.58 30.48
CA LEU A 587 15.07 -16.93 30.17
C LEU A 587 15.39 -17.91 31.31
N GLU A 588 16.58 -17.84 31.88
CA GLU A 588 17.00 -18.67 33.01
C GLU A 588 16.20 -18.35 34.28
N ALA A 589 15.93 -17.08 34.56
CA ALA A 589 15.07 -16.67 35.68
C ALA A 589 13.62 -17.16 35.53
N LEU A 590 13.15 -17.33 34.30
CA LEU A 590 11.83 -17.91 33.97
C LEU A 590 11.86 -19.46 33.93
N GLY A 591 12.99 -20.07 34.30
CA GLY A 591 13.13 -21.52 34.40
C GLY A 591 13.34 -22.21 33.06
N TYR A 592 13.92 -21.53 32.06
CA TYR A 592 14.39 -22.17 30.82
C TYR A 592 15.89 -22.49 30.89
N GLU A 593 16.26 -23.67 30.42
CA GLU A 593 17.63 -24.02 30.07
C GLU A 593 17.97 -23.42 28.71
N VAL A 594 18.89 -22.46 28.69
CA VAL A 594 19.31 -21.77 27.48
C VAL A 594 20.48 -22.49 26.83
N GLU A 595 20.27 -22.95 25.60
CA GLU A 595 21.31 -23.49 24.72
C GLU A 595 21.75 -22.41 23.73
N LEU A 596 23.05 -22.27 23.47
CA LEU A 596 23.54 -21.31 22.49
C LEU A 596 23.71 -21.99 21.13
N VAL A 597 23.00 -21.49 20.12
CA VAL A 597 23.17 -21.96 18.74
C VAL A 597 24.60 -21.65 18.27
N PRO A 598 25.33 -22.60 17.66
CA PRO A 598 26.67 -22.34 17.15
C PRO A 598 26.67 -21.16 16.17
N TYR A 599 27.61 -20.23 16.36
CA TYR A 599 27.62 -18.98 15.60
C TYR A 599 27.74 -19.23 14.08
N GLY A 600 26.80 -18.67 13.34
CA GLY A 600 26.87 -18.42 11.91
C GLY A 600 26.05 -17.18 11.60
N CYS A 601 26.56 -16.29 10.75
CA CYS A 601 25.82 -15.10 10.35
C CYS A 601 24.49 -15.50 9.68
N CYS A 602 23.41 -14.77 9.98
CA CYS A 602 22.08 -15.03 9.42
C CYS A 602 21.98 -14.76 7.91
N GLY A 603 23.01 -14.18 7.27
CA GLY A 603 23.03 -13.88 5.83
C GLY A 603 22.34 -12.57 5.44
N ARG A 604 21.69 -11.87 6.39
CA ARG A 604 21.02 -10.59 6.13
C ARG A 604 21.92 -9.53 5.48
N PRO A 605 23.20 -9.35 5.86
CA PRO A 605 24.10 -8.42 5.18
C PRO A 605 24.29 -8.75 3.70
N GLN A 606 24.46 -10.04 3.36
CA GLN A 606 24.57 -10.51 1.98
C GLN A 606 23.29 -10.22 1.19
N ILE A 607 22.12 -10.53 1.77
CA ILE A 607 20.81 -10.26 1.15
C ILE A 607 20.64 -8.77 0.86
N SER A 608 20.90 -7.89 1.84
CA SER A 608 20.77 -6.41 1.67
C SER A 608 21.69 -5.82 0.60
N LYS A 609 22.70 -6.59 0.20
CA LYS A 609 23.74 -6.18 -0.74
C LYS A 609 23.65 -6.91 -2.08
N GLY A 610 22.58 -7.67 -2.31
CA GLY A 610 22.39 -8.44 -3.54
C GLY A 610 23.42 -9.55 -3.74
N LEU A 611 24.05 -10.04 -2.67
CA LEU A 611 24.97 -11.18 -2.72
C LEU A 611 24.21 -12.48 -2.52
N LEU A 612 23.19 -12.70 -3.35
CA LEU A 612 22.19 -13.75 -3.15
C LEU A 612 22.74 -15.16 -3.27
N ARG A 613 23.68 -15.42 -4.17
CA ARG A 613 24.31 -16.75 -4.27
C ARG A 613 25.09 -17.10 -3.00
N GLU A 614 25.78 -16.13 -2.40
CA GLU A 614 26.44 -16.30 -1.10
C GLU A 614 25.41 -16.49 0.03
N ALA A 615 24.36 -15.66 0.04
CA ALA A 615 23.28 -15.75 1.01
C ALA A 615 22.57 -17.11 0.97
N GLN A 616 22.33 -17.66 -0.22
CA GLN A 616 21.71 -18.97 -0.41
C GLN A 616 22.57 -20.08 0.20
N GLY A 617 23.90 -20.05 -0.01
CA GLY A 617 24.82 -21.00 0.62
C GLY A 617 24.78 -20.91 2.15
N MET A 618 24.72 -19.69 2.70
CA MET A 618 24.59 -19.47 4.15
C MET A 618 23.23 -19.92 4.70
N ALA A 619 22.16 -19.69 3.95
CA ALA A 619 20.82 -20.15 4.32
C ALA A 619 20.78 -21.69 4.42
N ARG A 620 21.34 -22.41 3.44
CA ARG A 620 21.46 -23.88 3.48
C ARG A 620 22.21 -24.34 4.74
N ALA A 621 23.38 -23.77 5.01
CA ALA A 621 24.18 -24.14 6.18
C ALA A 621 23.49 -23.81 7.51
N ASN A 622 22.69 -22.74 7.55
CA ASN A 622 21.93 -22.39 8.74
C ASN A 622 20.69 -23.27 8.91
N VAL A 623 20.00 -23.66 7.83
CA VAL A 623 18.88 -24.63 7.89
C VAL A 623 19.39 -25.98 8.41
N GLU A 624 20.49 -26.49 7.86
CA GLU A 624 21.12 -27.73 8.32
C GLU A 624 21.48 -27.66 9.81
N ARG A 625 22.10 -26.55 10.26
CA ARG A 625 22.44 -26.36 11.67
C ARG A 625 21.22 -26.27 12.57
N LEU A 626 20.14 -25.61 12.12
CA LEU A 626 18.97 -25.37 12.96
C LEU A 626 18.01 -26.56 13.00
N GLN A 627 18.17 -27.54 12.10
CA GLN A 627 17.28 -28.69 12.05
C GLN A 627 17.29 -29.54 13.32
N GLU A 628 18.44 -29.68 13.98
CA GLU A 628 18.51 -30.43 15.25
C GLU A 628 17.54 -29.87 16.31
N TYR A 629 17.34 -28.56 16.34
CA TYR A 629 16.44 -27.90 17.28
C TYR A 629 14.97 -28.13 16.91
N VAL A 630 14.67 -28.14 15.62
CA VAL A 630 13.32 -28.47 15.11
C VAL A 630 12.96 -29.91 15.48
N GLU A 631 13.86 -30.86 15.22
CA GLU A 631 13.66 -32.29 15.53
C GLU A 631 13.47 -32.54 17.02
N ARG A 632 14.21 -31.81 17.87
CA ARG A 632 14.08 -31.86 19.34
C ARG A 632 12.86 -31.10 19.87
N GLY A 633 12.13 -30.36 19.02
CA GLY A 633 11.03 -29.49 19.44
C GLY A 633 11.48 -28.30 20.31
N VAL A 634 12.74 -27.89 20.21
CA VAL A 634 13.33 -26.78 20.95
C VAL A 634 13.12 -25.48 20.16
N PRO A 635 12.41 -24.48 20.73
CA PRO A 635 12.20 -23.21 20.07
C PRO A 635 13.51 -22.44 19.93
N VAL A 636 13.76 -21.87 18.74
CA VAL A 636 14.91 -21.00 18.47
C VAL A 636 14.48 -19.55 18.59
N VAL A 637 15.13 -18.77 19.45
CA VAL A 637 14.85 -17.36 19.68
C VAL A 637 16.01 -16.47 19.23
N GLY A 638 15.69 -15.33 18.61
CA GLY A 638 16.65 -14.31 18.19
C GLY A 638 16.33 -12.93 18.78
N LEU A 639 17.32 -12.04 18.76
CA LEU A 639 17.24 -10.68 19.30
C LEU A 639 17.19 -9.61 18.22
N GLU A 640 17.96 -9.76 17.14
CA GLU A 640 17.98 -8.81 16.03
C GLU A 640 16.84 -9.09 15.04
N PRO A 641 15.84 -8.19 14.88
CA PRO A 641 14.67 -8.46 14.07
C PRO A 641 14.98 -8.71 12.59
N SER A 642 16.00 -8.05 12.04
CA SER A 642 16.37 -8.25 10.64
C SER A 642 16.97 -9.63 10.36
N CYS A 643 17.65 -10.24 11.34
CA CYS A 643 18.09 -11.63 11.22
C CYS A 643 16.93 -12.61 11.36
N VAL A 644 16.02 -12.40 12.34
CA VAL A 644 14.83 -13.25 12.50
C VAL A 644 13.93 -13.17 11.26
N ALA A 645 13.75 -11.97 10.69
CA ALA A 645 13.01 -11.78 9.44
C ALA A 645 13.64 -12.53 8.26
N ALA A 646 14.97 -12.58 8.16
CA ALA A 646 15.64 -13.34 7.11
C ALA A 646 15.27 -14.84 7.17
N PHE A 647 15.29 -15.45 8.37
CA PHE A 647 14.86 -16.85 8.54
C PHE A 647 13.37 -17.05 8.22
N ARG A 648 12.52 -16.10 8.62
CA ARG A 648 11.06 -16.21 8.55
C ARG A 648 10.51 -15.98 7.15
N ASP A 649 11.17 -15.16 6.35
CA ASP A 649 10.60 -14.59 5.13
C ASP A 649 11.51 -14.72 3.90
N ASP A 650 12.82 -14.50 4.04
CA ASP A 650 13.73 -14.59 2.89
C ASP A 650 14.20 -16.03 2.63
N TYR A 651 14.42 -16.83 3.67
CA TYR A 651 14.93 -18.20 3.55
C TYR A 651 14.02 -19.14 2.77
N PRO A 652 12.69 -19.15 2.99
CA PRO A 652 11.78 -20.00 2.21
C PRO A 652 11.89 -19.78 0.70
N ASP A 653 12.18 -18.55 0.27
CA ASP A 653 12.34 -18.21 -1.14
C ASP A 653 13.79 -18.41 -1.64
N LEU A 654 14.82 -18.35 -0.77
CA LEU A 654 16.22 -18.64 -1.14
C LEU A 654 16.51 -20.13 -1.24
N VAL A 655 15.95 -20.92 -0.33
CA VAL A 655 16.15 -22.37 -0.22
C VAL A 655 14.79 -23.04 -0.03
N PRO A 656 13.98 -23.15 -1.10
CA PRO A 656 12.67 -23.77 -1.01
C PRO A 656 12.78 -25.23 -0.56
N GLY A 657 11.97 -25.62 0.42
CA GLY A 657 11.98 -26.97 0.97
C GLY A 657 11.21 -27.07 2.28
N GLU A 658 10.83 -28.29 2.65
CA GLU A 658 10.10 -28.55 3.89
C GLU A 658 10.95 -28.22 5.13
N GLU A 659 12.22 -28.61 5.12
CA GLU A 659 13.17 -28.32 6.20
C GLU A 659 13.28 -26.82 6.48
N THR A 660 13.41 -26.01 5.42
CA THR A 660 13.46 -24.55 5.52
C THR A 660 12.17 -23.98 6.10
N ARG A 661 11.00 -24.50 5.69
CA ARG A 661 9.71 -24.07 6.26
C ARG A 661 9.59 -24.39 7.74
N GLN A 662 10.07 -25.56 8.16
CA GLN A 662 10.05 -25.96 9.58
C GLN A 662 11.00 -25.09 10.41
N VAL A 663 12.22 -24.84 9.93
CA VAL A 663 13.16 -23.90 10.57
C VAL A 663 12.56 -22.50 10.66
N ALA A 664 11.99 -21.98 9.57
CA ALA A 664 11.32 -20.69 9.56
C ALA A 664 10.15 -20.64 10.57
N ALA A 665 9.35 -21.70 10.69
CA ALA A 665 8.27 -21.79 11.68
C ALA A 665 8.77 -21.81 13.14
N ASN A 666 9.95 -22.40 13.36
CA ASN A 666 10.55 -22.58 14.68
C ASN A 666 11.27 -21.31 15.20
N VAL A 667 11.93 -20.56 14.32
CA VAL A 667 12.65 -19.32 14.69
C VAL A 667 11.68 -18.18 15.01
N ARG A 668 11.92 -17.42 16.08
CA ARG A 668 11.06 -16.29 16.51
C ARG A 668 11.82 -15.24 17.31
N MET A 669 11.26 -14.04 17.45
CA MET A 669 11.78 -13.05 18.40
C MET A 669 11.64 -13.57 19.83
N VAL A 670 12.59 -13.24 20.71
CA VAL A 670 12.52 -13.64 22.12
C VAL A 670 11.26 -13.10 22.80
N GLU A 671 10.84 -11.89 22.45
CA GLU A 671 9.64 -11.25 23.01
C GLU A 671 8.36 -11.98 22.56
N ASP A 672 8.29 -12.41 21.30
CA ASP A 672 7.14 -13.16 20.79
C ASP A 672 7.07 -14.56 21.40
N PHE A 673 8.22 -15.18 21.65
CA PHE A 673 8.29 -16.45 22.38
C PHE A 673 7.75 -16.29 23.80
N LEU A 674 8.24 -15.29 24.54
CA LEU A 674 7.82 -14.99 25.91
C LEU A 674 6.31 -14.66 25.98
N ALA A 675 5.80 -13.81 25.07
CA ALA A 675 4.37 -13.51 24.98
C ALA A 675 3.53 -14.77 24.72
N LYS A 676 3.99 -15.65 23.82
CA LYS A 676 3.28 -16.92 23.54
C LYS A 676 3.26 -17.85 24.74
N GLU A 677 4.37 -18.04 25.44
CA GLU A 677 4.42 -18.90 26.63
C GLU A 677 3.57 -18.34 27.79
N TRP A 678 3.47 -17.01 27.90
CA TRP A 678 2.55 -16.33 28.81
C TRP A 678 1.08 -16.60 28.46
N THR A 679 0.68 -16.37 27.21
CA THR A 679 -0.72 -16.62 26.78
C THR A 679 -1.13 -18.08 26.91
N ARG A 680 -0.17 -19.02 26.88
CA ARG A 680 -0.39 -20.45 27.15
C ARG A 680 -0.45 -20.82 28.63
N GLY A 681 -0.31 -19.85 29.54
CA GLY A 681 -0.31 -20.09 30.99
C GLY A 681 0.93 -20.82 31.51
N ARG A 682 2.03 -20.86 30.74
CA ARG A 682 3.26 -21.58 31.12
C ARG A 682 4.20 -20.75 31.99
N LEU A 683 4.00 -19.45 32.02
CA LEU A 683 4.75 -18.50 32.84
C LEU A 683 3.80 -17.42 33.41
N ASP A 684 4.11 -16.94 34.61
CA ASP A 684 3.40 -15.84 35.28
C ASP A 684 4.39 -14.68 35.51
N PRO A 685 4.32 -13.60 34.71
CA PRO A 685 5.30 -12.52 34.80
C PRO A 685 5.29 -11.82 36.15
N LYS A 686 4.17 -11.83 36.89
CA LYS A 686 4.06 -11.19 38.22
C LYS A 686 4.96 -11.83 39.28
N GLN A 687 5.37 -13.08 39.07
CA GLN A 687 6.24 -13.80 40.00
C GLN A 687 7.73 -13.43 39.80
N HIS A 688 8.09 -12.95 38.60
CA HIS A 688 9.48 -12.77 38.21
C HIS A 688 9.88 -11.32 37.99
N PHE A 689 8.93 -10.41 37.78
CA PHE A 689 9.21 -9.03 37.41
C PHE A 689 8.57 -8.01 38.34
N ARG A 690 9.27 -6.89 38.57
CA ARG A 690 8.78 -5.71 39.30
C ARG A 690 8.24 -4.67 38.31
N GLN A 691 7.03 -4.19 38.53
CA GLN A 691 6.54 -2.98 37.86
C GLN A 691 7.11 -1.72 38.54
N THR A 692 7.42 -0.70 37.76
CA THR A 692 8.12 0.51 38.27
C THR A 692 7.28 1.78 38.26
N GLY A 693 6.06 1.75 37.73
CA GLY A 693 5.25 2.98 37.62
C GLY A 693 5.60 3.88 36.43
N GLU A 694 6.70 3.62 35.73
CA GLU A 694 7.23 4.52 34.71
C GLU A 694 6.67 4.19 33.31
N PRO A 695 6.21 5.21 32.55
CA PRO A 695 5.80 5.02 31.16
C PRO A 695 7.03 4.73 30.29
N LEU A 696 6.88 3.81 29.34
CA LEU A 696 7.94 3.41 28.41
C LEU A 696 7.48 3.62 26.97
N LYS A 697 8.35 4.19 26.13
CA LYS A 697 8.12 4.25 24.68
C LYS A 697 8.87 3.15 23.95
N PHE A 698 8.19 2.49 23.02
CA PHE A 698 8.75 1.38 22.25
C PHE A 698 8.77 1.69 20.74
N HIS A 699 9.95 1.61 20.14
CA HIS A 699 10.11 1.63 18.68
C HIS A 699 10.39 0.23 18.12
N GLY A 700 9.39 -0.36 17.47
CA GLY A 700 9.56 -1.59 16.70
C GLY A 700 10.37 -1.38 15.42
N HIS A 701 11.30 -2.29 15.12
CA HIS A 701 12.11 -2.28 13.90
C HIS A 701 11.23 -2.39 12.64
N CYS A 702 11.66 -1.81 11.51
CA CYS A 702 10.84 -1.78 10.29
C CYS A 702 10.49 -3.17 9.74
N GLN A 703 11.45 -4.10 9.69
CA GLN A 703 11.18 -5.49 9.31
C GLN A 703 10.40 -6.26 10.40
N GLN A 704 10.49 -5.85 11.67
CA GLN A 704 9.64 -6.42 12.70
C GLN A 704 8.19 -6.05 12.44
N LYS A 705 7.91 -4.76 12.18
CA LYS A 705 6.57 -4.27 11.83
C LYS A 705 6.00 -4.92 10.56
N ALA A 706 6.84 -5.12 9.54
CA ALA A 706 6.40 -5.65 8.26
C ALA A 706 6.25 -7.19 8.22
N VAL A 707 7.07 -7.94 8.95
CA VAL A 707 7.17 -9.41 8.78
C VAL A 707 6.81 -10.20 10.05
N LEU A 708 7.18 -9.69 11.22
CA LEU A 708 7.13 -10.47 12.48
C LEU A 708 5.97 -10.09 13.39
N GLY A 709 5.57 -8.81 13.38
CA GLY A 709 4.67 -8.20 14.35
C GLY A 709 5.41 -7.58 15.55
N THR A 710 4.80 -6.57 16.17
CA THR A 710 5.35 -5.87 17.35
C THR A 710 4.51 -6.07 18.63
N SER A 711 3.39 -6.79 18.52
CA SER A 711 2.47 -7.01 19.63
C SER A 711 3.10 -7.82 20.76
N GLY A 712 3.92 -8.82 20.46
CA GLY A 712 4.66 -9.59 21.46
C GLY A 712 5.62 -8.70 22.27
N SER A 713 6.42 -7.87 21.59
CA SER A 713 7.30 -6.90 22.25
C SER A 713 6.53 -5.92 23.16
N ALA A 714 5.42 -5.36 22.68
CA ALA A 714 4.60 -4.46 23.49
C ALA A 714 3.99 -5.18 24.72
N ALA A 715 3.52 -6.41 24.53
CA ALA A 715 2.93 -7.23 25.58
C ALA A 715 3.93 -7.57 26.70
N VAL A 716 5.15 -8.00 26.35
CA VAL A 716 6.17 -8.34 27.37
C VAL A 716 6.70 -7.10 28.07
N LEU A 717 6.84 -5.96 27.39
CA LEU A 717 7.20 -4.69 28.03
C LEU A 717 6.13 -4.24 29.05
N GLY A 718 4.85 -4.58 28.82
CA GLY A 718 3.77 -4.35 29.76
C GLY A 718 3.87 -5.14 31.08
N TRP A 719 4.76 -6.15 31.15
CA TRP A 719 5.03 -6.85 32.41
C TRP A 719 5.79 -5.97 33.41
N VAL A 720 6.57 -5.01 32.92
CA VAL A 720 7.48 -4.20 33.73
C VAL A 720 7.15 -2.71 33.74
N ALA A 721 6.32 -2.25 32.79
CA ALA A 721 5.89 -0.86 32.66
C ALA A 721 4.37 -0.73 32.79
N ASP A 722 3.91 0.34 33.45
CA ASP A 722 2.48 0.63 33.65
C ASP A 722 1.78 0.97 32.34
N LYS A 723 2.51 1.64 31.43
CA LYS A 723 2.04 2.02 30.11
C LYS A 723 3.15 1.89 29.09
N VAL A 724 2.90 1.09 28.06
CA VAL A 724 3.76 0.98 26.88
C VAL A 724 3.12 1.75 25.74
N GLU A 725 3.79 2.81 25.28
CA GLU A 725 3.40 3.55 24.09
C GLU A 725 4.26 3.10 22.90
N VAL A 726 3.66 2.39 21.95
CA VAL A 726 4.34 2.06 20.69
C VAL A 726 4.44 3.33 19.86
N ILE A 727 5.66 3.75 19.54
CA ILE A 727 5.89 4.94 18.72
C ILE A 727 5.38 4.66 17.31
N ASP A 728 4.35 5.40 16.89
CA ASP A 728 3.88 5.44 15.50
C ASP A 728 4.87 6.21 14.62
N ALA A 729 5.98 5.55 14.35
CA ALA A 729 7.00 5.98 13.39
C ALA A 729 7.27 4.85 12.40
N GLY A 730 7.68 5.21 11.19
CA GLY A 730 8.08 4.25 10.16
C GLY A 730 9.43 3.58 10.45
N CYS A 731 10.33 3.60 9.47
CA CYS A 731 11.73 3.23 9.68
C CYS A 731 12.45 4.29 10.51
N CYS A 732 13.48 3.90 11.28
CA CYS A 732 14.37 4.84 11.97
C CYS A 732 15.25 5.67 11.02
N GLY A 733 15.38 5.24 9.76
CA GLY A 733 16.23 5.85 8.74
C GLY A 733 17.58 5.16 8.56
N MET A 734 17.99 4.25 9.46
CA MET A 734 19.30 3.59 9.36
C MET A 734 19.32 2.39 8.40
N ALA A 735 18.29 1.53 8.46
CA ALA A 735 18.09 0.36 7.59
C ALA A 735 19.41 -0.38 7.23
N GLY A 736 20.11 -0.86 8.25
CA GLY A 736 21.40 -1.51 8.08
C GLY A 736 22.49 -0.52 7.68
N SER A 737 23.04 -0.67 6.47
CA SER A 737 24.12 0.19 5.96
C SER A 737 23.61 1.45 5.25
N PHE A 738 22.31 1.55 4.96
CA PHE A 738 21.73 2.67 4.22
C PHE A 738 22.01 4.03 4.86
N GLY A 739 21.78 4.17 6.17
CA GLY A 739 22.01 5.42 6.89
C GLY A 739 23.49 5.82 7.02
N TYR A 740 24.40 4.89 6.72
CA TYR A 740 25.83 5.17 6.62
C TYR A 740 26.23 5.75 5.27
N SER A 741 25.54 5.45 4.18
CA SER A 741 25.82 6.00 2.84
C SER A 741 24.90 7.15 2.43
N HIS A 742 23.71 7.26 3.02
CA HIS A 742 22.71 8.31 2.72
C HIS A 742 22.33 9.09 3.97
N HIS A 743 23.33 9.72 4.60
CA HIS A 743 23.17 10.40 5.89
C HIS A 743 21.97 11.36 5.92
N ASP A 744 21.86 12.27 4.94
CA ASP A 744 20.85 13.33 5.00
C ASP A 744 19.42 12.78 4.86
N VAL A 745 19.19 11.86 3.92
CA VAL A 745 17.90 11.17 3.79
C VAL A 745 17.59 10.35 5.05
N SER A 746 18.59 9.67 5.62
CA SER A 746 18.48 8.90 6.85
C SER A 746 18.03 9.76 8.04
N MET A 747 18.61 10.95 8.18
CA MET A 747 18.25 11.92 9.23
C MET A 747 16.84 12.47 9.00
N THR A 748 16.48 12.85 7.77
CA THR A 748 15.12 13.31 7.44
C THR A 748 14.07 12.26 7.78
N ILE A 749 14.33 10.97 7.51
CA ILE A 749 13.43 9.88 7.88
C ILE A 749 13.25 9.80 9.40
N GLY A 750 14.34 9.87 10.16
CA GLY A 750 14.29 9.87 11.64
C GLY A 750 13.53 11.07 12.20
N GLU A 751 13.74 12.26 11.64
CA GLU A 751 13.08 13.52 12.03
C GLU A 751 11.58 13.53 11.75
N SER A 752 11.08 12.72 10.80
CA SER A 752 9.66 12.74 10.44
C SER A 752 8.74 12.49 11.65
N ARG A 753 9.05 11.47 12.46
CA ARG A 753 8.20 11.05 13.61
C ARG A 753 8.99 10.44 14.77
N LEU A 754 10.05 9.68 14.50
CA LEU A 754 10.77 8.95 15.55
C LEU A 754 11.51 9.89 16.50
N PHE A 755 12.36 10.77 15.97
CA PHE A 755 13.18 11.66 16.81
C PHE A 755 12.32 12.64 17.63
N PRO A 756 11.28 13.29 17.08
CA PRO A 756 10.36 14.09 17.88
C PRO A 756 9.72 13.30 19.04
N ALA A 757 9.23 12.07 18.78
CA ALA A 757 8.60 11.24 19.80
C ALA A 757 9.56 10.82 20.91
N VAL A 758 10.84 10.59 20.57
CA VAL A 758 11.90 10.27 21.52
C VAL A 758 12.28 11.50 22.35
N ARG A 759 12.46 12.68 21.74
CA ARG A 759 12.81 13.92 22.47
C ARG A 759 11.69 14.37 23.40
N ALA A 760 10.43 14.11 23.06
CA ALA A 760 9.27 14.48 23.86
C ALA A 760 9.03 13.57 25.08
N HIS A 761 9.80 12.49 25.24
CA HIS A 761 9.64 11.53 26.33
C HIS A 761 10.80 11.64 27.34
N ASN A 762 10.50 11.62 28.63
CA ASN A 762 11.54 11.68 29.68
C ASN A 762 11.92 10.31 30.25
N GLY A 763 11.12 9.26 30.00
CA GLY A 763 11.36 7.89 30.48
C GLY A 763 12.16 7.02 29.49
N ASP A 764 12.17 5.72 29.74
CA ASP A 764 12.88 4.73 28.94
C ASP A 764 12.35 4.65 27.50
N VAL A 765 13.29 4.55 26.57
CA VAL A 765 13.01 4.27 25.16
C VAL A 765 13.58 2.90 24.81
N ALA A 766 12.71 1.97 24.44
CA ALA A 766 13.11 0.64 24.00
C ALA A 766 13.10 0.55 22.46
N ALA A 767 14.12 -0.10 21.89
CA ALA A 767 14.18 -0.43 20.47
C ALA A 767 14.91 -1.76 20.23
N THR A 768 14.26 -2.69 19.52
CA THR A 768 14.79 -4.05 19.25
C THR A 768 16.00 -4.04 18.32
N GLY A 769 15.95 -3.24 17.25
CA GLY A 769 17.01 -3.22 16.24
C GLY A 769 18.30 -2.55 16.69
N PHE A 770 19.43 -3.21 16.48
CA PHE A 770 20.77 -2.66 16.75
C PHE A 770 21.00 -1.32 16.05
N SER A 771 20.67 -1.26 14.76
CA SER A 771 20.81 -0.03 13.96
C SER A 771 19.84 1.07 14.37
N CYS A 772 18.66 0.71 14.88
CA CYS A 772 17.69 1.69 15.39
C CYS A 772 18.18 2.37 16.66
N ARG A 773 18.78 1.62 17.61
CA ARG A 773 19.33 2.21 18.84
C ARG A 773 20.42 3.22 18.54
N HIS A 774 21.34 2.88 17.63
CA HIS A 774 22.39 3.80 17.17
C HIS A 774 21.81 5.05 16.49
N GLN A 775 20.82 4.88 15.62
CA GLN A 775 20.19 6.00 14.93
C GLN A 775 19.45 6.94 15.87
N ILE A 776 18.77 6.41 16.90
CA ILE A 776 18.13 7.20 17.94
C ILE A 776 19.19 8.01 18.70
N HIS A 777 20.30 7.38 19.08
CA HIS A 777 21.41 8.06 19.74
C HIS A 777 22.00 9.16 18.85
N ASP A 778 22.35 8.83 17.60
CA ASP A 778 22.95 9.78 16.65
C ASP A 778 22.06 10.99 16.37
N GLY A 779 20.74 10.80 16.30
CA GLY A 779 19.80 11.87 15.95
C GLY A 779 19.16 12.61 17.14
N THR A 780 19.28 12.09 18.36
CA THR A 780 18.62 12.70 19.53
C THR A 780 19.53 12.89 20.74
N GLY A 781 20.70 12.25 20.76
CA GLY A 781 21.56 12.17 21.93
C GLY A 781 21.02 11.29 23.07
N ARG A 782 19.82 10.70 22.91
CA ARG A 782 19.24 9.79 23.91
C ARG A 782 19.64 8.35 23.62
N ALA A 783 19.95 7.60 24.68
CA ALA A 783 20.15 6.15 24.56
C ALA A 783 18.79 5.45 24.49
N ALA A 784 18.66 4.51 23.55
CA ALA A 784 17.59 3.52 23.56
C ALA A 784 18.18 2.16 23.93
N VAL A 785 17.43 1.36 24.68
CA VAL A 785 17.86 0.03 25.18
C VAL A 785 17.08 -1.09 24.50
N HIS A 786 17.62 -2.31 24.49
CA HIS A 786 16.88 -3.45 23.95
C HIS A 786 15.72 -3.82 24.91
N PRO A 787 14.51 -4.19 24.44
CA PRO A 787 13.41 -4.58 25.32
C PRO A 787 13.75 -5.65 26.36
N ILE A 788 14.52 -6.67 25.97
CA ILE A 788 15.00 -7.71 26.88
C ILE A 788 15.91 -7.19 28.01
N GLU A 789 16.65 -6.10 27.79
CA GLU A 789 17.48 -5.47 28.83
C GLU A 789 16.60 -4.78 29.87
N VAL A 790 15.53 -4.09 29.42
CA VAL A 790 14.51 -3.53 30.31
C VAL A 790 13.91 -4.63 31.21
N LEU A 791 13.59 -5.80 30.64
CA LEU A 791 13.11 -6.94 31.41
C LEU A 791 14.16 -7.43 32.42
N ALA A 792 15.42 -7.55 32.01
CA ALA A 792 16.50 -8.05 32.84
C ALA A 792 16.85 -7.15 34.04
N GLU A 793 16.69 -5.84 33.90
CA GLU A 793 16.83 -4.84 34.97
C GLU A 793 15.68 -4.90 35.98
N ARG A 794 14.52 -5.36 35.55
CA ARG A 794 13.27 -5.41 36.33
C ARG A 794 12.99 -6.79 36.92
N LEU A 795 13.90 -7.75 36.77
CA LEU A 795 13.81 -9.05 37.43
C LEU A 795 13.78 -8.86 38.95
N SER A 796 12.83 -9.49 39.61
CA SER A 796 12.81 -9.56 41.07
C SER A 796 14.04 -10.35 41.54
N ASP A 797 14.85 -9.75 42.42
CA ASP A 797 15.80 -10.53 43.20
C ASP A 797 15.00 -11.56 43.99
N TYR A 798 15.28 -12.84 43.78
CA TYR A 798 14.70 -13.93 44.55
C TYR A 798 15.05 -13.83 46.03
#